data_AF-A0A536TB19-F1
#
_entry.id   AF-A0A536TB19-F1
#
_cell.length_a   1.000
_cell.length_b   1.000
_cell.length_c   1.000
_cell.angle_alpha   90.00
_cell.angle_beta   90.00
_cell.angle_gamma   90.00
#
_symmetry.space_group_name_H-M   'P 1'
#
loop_
_entity.id
_entity.type
_entity.pdbx_description
1 polymer ?
#
loop_
_entity_poly.entity_id
_entity_poly.type
_entity_poly.pdbx_seq_one_letter_code
_entity_poly.pdbx_strand_id
1 'polypeptide(L)'
;MPVLLGVLLVVAEVRPADPSARAQRGDRHVSVRHIAALKTLEHAIVRRNTVAAPLPSAQALLEGIPQCRTEWDGHSGILNQARQLIARSRVAALSPAQRLAAQLEELDAALLRFSTGANRRVTDAVGFDAARWFAALRVTLQVAVEAPEYPGHKFMVQCSDVASAVSMLVRADGRMLGALAWRGTVVDKAMVHWRPEQYVEISARQVARGNPWSGLPGCIYMGNSAPGADVAVPEYFVTGTRSAEARLCNEGAMLGIAGDREVERPVGVAGEATADIPVDDERWHVPPSLAVMLQPLATLQRPTGSLYRLYTDAQMTPGVTPTSYRYGPNRVDIGGAPMDVGFSIDLTIDPAVQALAQKTAACYTGRQDVCRSLGMQRKEDAAHLLGHRMLEHAMVRMAAVAVIDIASGRIEALAGALSPCTVQEYDGPGRAASCDKRLPYPIRYRPDALLNPAVYHDAMPASVIKPIMAAAFLSDPDVGARWLAAEQAAMRRPGTPALDSMRGQLMRSNSARFLDRMFCADQAFAHCRRPWEVQATALAFGWNGGCTDPRYDCGKRDLLFGREVDASDDSGVVAPLATLVPYGRLLAEPLGNKLGAPIRLRPATPLDPARVRLCAAGADGQRGSRDDWEKCRGGGVVDIVAEGWGQGHARSSALGVAGMMAALAAAANGQTDVRKPHLVNGLRGVGPADSARLEPAVMRWNLAQAEPGKIAHDAAEVILSGLSYGHRAGTSRLACEQVFDARTCHDMDWIAGKTGTPTFPNDGRSLDELARLCAGSVASKTHSDRSACGPLRPYKWYVAAYRTDRNDARWTKAIGVLTERNWIADTGRIHGAGDHGPNPAAEIAMQIAARHAGYLPGGDK
;
A
#
# COMPACT_ATOMS: atom_id res chain seq x y z
N MET A 1 -45.69 61.74 2.93
CA MET A 1 -45.09 61.28 4.18
C MET A 1 -45.40 59.82 4.56
N PRO A 2 -46.59 59.22 4.33
CA PRO A 2 -46.81 57.80 4.65
C PRO A 2 -46.20 56.82 3.63
N VAL A 3 -46.05 57.24 2.36
CA VAL A 3 -45.50 56.39 1.29
C VAL A 3 -43.96 56.25 1.39
N LEU A 4 -43.26 57.28 1.86
CA LEU A 4 -41.80 57.23 2.05
C LEU A 4 -41.39 56.30 3.20
N LEU A 5 -42.24 56.20 4.24
CA LEU A 5 -42.02 55.29 5.37
C LEU A 5 -42.21 53.82 4.96
N GLY A 6 -43.19 53.56 4.07
CA GLY A 6 -43.40 52.22 3.49
C GLY A 6 -42.25 51.75 2.61
N VAL A 7 -41.66 52.64 1.81
CA VAL A 7 -40.49 52.30 0.98
C VAL A 7 -39.23 52.12 1.82
N LEU A 8 -39.02 52.90 2.89
CA LEU A 8 -37.88 52.70 3.80
C LEU A 8 -37.98 51.39 4.61
N LEU A 9 -39.19 50.94 4.96
CA LEU A 9 -39.41 49.63 5.60
C LEU A 9 -39.16 48.46 4.63
N VAL A 10 -39.54 48.59 3.36
CA VAL A 10 -39.27 47.57 2.34
C VAL A 10 -37.79 47.53 1.94
N VAL A 11 -37.09 48.67 1.90
CA VAL A 11 -35.65 48.72 1.64
C VAL A 11 -34.81 48.27 2.85
N ALA A 12 -35.36 48.34 4.08
CA ALA A 12 -34.73 47.77 5.27
C ALA A 12 -34.86 46.23 5.34
N GLU A 13 -35.90 45.64 4.73
CA GLU A 13 -36.04 44.18 4.58
C GLU A 13 -35.24 43.60 3.39
N VAL A 14 -34.80 44.43 2.43
CA VAL A 14 -34.03 43.99 1.25
C VAL A 14 -32.60 44.55 1.28
N ARG A 15 -31.92 44.41 2.42
CA ARG A 15 -30.44 44.32 2.47
C ARG A 15 -30.05 42.84 2.53
N PRO A 16 -28.95 42.44 1.87
CA PRO A 16 -28.60 41.03 1.70
C PRO A 16 -28.46 40.38 3.08
N ALA A 17 -29.31 39.41 3.36
CA ALA A 17 -29.13 38.53 4.49
C ALA A 17 -27.71 37.94 4.40
N ASP A 18 -26.90 38.22 5.42
CA ASP A 18 -25.66 37.51 5.68
C ASP A 18 -25.97 36.00 5.59
N PRO A 19 -25.28 35.21 4.74
CA PRO A 19 -25.62 33.81 4.47
C PRO A 19 -25.40 32.86 5.68
N SER A 20 -25.21 33.41 6.87
CA SER A 20 -24.93 32.72 8.12
C SER A 20 -26.17 32.34 8.94
N ALA A 21 -27.37 32.86 8.61
CA ALA A 21 -28.55 32.66 9.44
C ALA A 21 -29.53 31.59 8.89
N ARG A 22 -29.55 30.43 9.58
CA ARG A 22 -30.42 29.24 9.46
C ARG A 22 -30.02 28.17 8.44
N ALA A 23 -29.00 27.40 8.78
CA ALA A 23 -28.89 26.01 8.33
C ALA A 23 -29.65 25.08 9.29
N GLN A 24 -30.83 24.59 8.87
CA GLN A 24 -31.41 23.35 9.38
C GLN A 24 -30.58 22.14 8.90
N ARG A 25 -30.57 21.09 9.72
CA ARG A 25 -29.85 19.80 9.64
C ARG A 25 -29.33 19.37 8.25
N GLY A 26 -28.01 19.16 8.16
CA GLY A 26 -27.31 18.47 7.07
C GLY A 26 -25.83 18.90 7.04
N ASP A 27 -24.91 17.97 7.26
CA ASP A 27 -23.42 18.07 7.22
C ASP A 27 -22.77 19.46 7.05
N ARG A 28 -22.28 20.05 8.15
CA ARG A 28 -21.49 21.29 8.14
C ARG A 28 -20.01 21.03 7.78
N HIS A 29 -19.47 21.87 6.89
CA HIS A 29 -18.06 21.95 6.49
C HIS A 29 -17.18 22.50 7.61
N VAL A 30 -15.90 22.12 7.60
CA VAL A 30 -14.93 22.60 8.59
C VAL A 30 -14.23 23.83 8.01
N SER A 31 -14.59 25.00 8.48
CA SER A 31 -13.96 26.26 8.07
C SER A 31 -12.57 26.43 8.71
N VAL A 32 -11.74 27.32 8.18
CA VAL A 32 -10.44 27.68 8.77
C VAL A 32 -10.59 28.17 10.22
N ARG A 33 -11.69 28.89 10.52
CA ARG A 33 -12.06 29.28 11.89
C ARG A 33 -12.29 28.07 12.80
N HIS A 34 -12.95 27.04 12.26
CA HIS A 34 -13.24 25.81 12.99
C HIS A 34 -11.98 24.96 13.22
N ILE A 35 -11.05 24.92 12.26
CA ILE A 35 -9.73 24.27 12.45
C ILE A 35 -8.95 24.99 13.55
N ALA A 36 -8.92 26.33 13.53
CA ALA A 36 -8.28 27.11 14.59
C ALA A 36 -8.92 26.84 15.96
N ALA A 37 -10.25 26.75 16.03
CA ALA A 37 -10.96 26.37 17.24
C ALA A 37 -10.58 24.95 17.73
N LEU A 38 -10.49 23.96 16.83
CA LEU A 38 -10.05 22.61 17.17
C LEU A 38 -8.61 22.59 17.69
N LYS A 39 -7.69 23.35 17.09
CA LYS A 39 -6.28 23.43 17.53
C LYS A 39 -6.10 23.94 18.96
N THR A 40 -7.09 24.64 19.52
CA THR A 40 -7.07 25.00 20.95
C THR A 40 -7.08 23.77 21.87
N LEU A 41 -7.62 22.65 21.40
CA LEU A 41 -7.73 21.39 22.15
C LEU A 41 -6.38 20.65 22.22
N GLU A 42 -5.46 20.89 21.28
CA GLU A 42 -4.07 20.37 21.35
C GLU A 42 -3.33 20.84 22.61
N HIS A 43 -3.73 21.98 23.17
CA HIS A 43 -3.16 22.54 24.40
C HIS A 43 -3.84 21.97 25.65
N ALA A 44 -5.12 21.64 25.54
CA ALA A 44 -5.97 21.16 26.63
C ALA A 44 -5.75 19.67 26.93
N ILE A 45 -5.43 18.88 25.90
CA ILE A 45 -5.24 17.44 26.03
C ILE A 45 -3.82 17.19 26.55
N VAL A 46 -3.74 16.79 27.82
CA VAL A 46 -2.48 16.58 28.55
C VAL A 46 -2.47 15.21 29.24
N ARG A 47 -1.36 14.84 29.88
CA ARG A 47 -1.34 13.65 30.73
C ARG A 47 -2.36 13.81 31.85
N ARG A 48 -3.13 12.76 32.09
CA ARG A 48 -4.25 12.79 33.05
C ARG A 48 -3.79 13.11 34.47
N ASN A 49 -2.62 12.63 34.87
CA ASN A 49 -2.02 12.94 36.18
C ASN A 49 -1.46 14.37 36.29
N THR A 50 -1.45 15.13 35.20
CA THR A 50 -1.02 16.54 35.15
C THR A 50 -2.18 17.51 34.89
N VAL A 51 -3.42 17.02 34.83
CA VAL A 51 -4.62 17.86 34.75
C VAL A 51 -4.69 18.66 36.04
N ALA A 52 -4.48 19.97 35.94
CA ALA A 52 -4.43 20.88 37.07
C ALA A 52 -5.78 21.53 37.34
N ALA A 53 -6.60 21.72 36.28
CA ALA A 53 -7.93 22.31 36.37
C ALA A 53 -9.01 21.28 36.02
N PRO A 54 -10.07 21.13 36.84
CA PRO A 54 -11.18 20.22 36.56
C PRO A 54 -11.99 20.69 35.35
N LEU A 55 -12.87 19.83 34.87
CA LEU A 55 -13.81 20.15 33.79
C LEU A 55 -14.67 21.37 34.16
N PRO A 56 -14.88 22.31 33.23
CA PRO A 56 -15.57 23.55 33.54
C PRO A 56 -17.08 23.34 33.62
N SER A 57 -17.71 23.85 34.68
CA SER A 57 -19.16 23.98 34.74
C SER A 57 -19.68 25.01 33.71
N ALA A 58 -20.98 25.02 33.44
CA ALA A 58 -21.59 26.03 32.56
C ALA A 58 -21.27 27.47 33.03
N GLN A 59 -21.27 27.72 34.35
CA GLN A 59 -20.90 29.01 34.91
C GLN A 59 -19.42 29.33 34.69
N ALA A 60 -18.55 28.35 34.90
CA ALA A 60 -17.10 28.52 34.67
C ALA A 60 -16.78 28.80 33.19
N LEU A 61 -17.56 28.26 32.24
CA LEU A 61 -17.43 28.61 30.80
C LEU A 61 -17.77 30.09 30.54
N LEU A 62 -18.82 30.61 31.17
CA LEU A 62 -19.26 32.01 31.01
C LEU A 62 -18.34 33.03 31.70
N GLU A 63 -17.63 32.60 32.75
CA GLU A 63 -16.63 33.41 33.45
C GLU A 63 -15.25 33.31 32.79
N GLY A 64 -14.86 32.12 32.35
CA GLY A 64 -13.56 31.85 31.74
C GLY A 64 -13.38 32.49 30.36
N ILE A 65 -14.48 32.66 29.60
CA ILE A 65 -14.49 33.29 28.27
C ILE A 65 -15.58 34.37 28.19
N PRO A 66 -15.37 35.56 28.79
CA PRO A 66 -16.38 36.61 28.86
C PRO A 66 -16.91 37.06 27.49
N GLN A 67 -16.04 37.05 26.48
CA GLN A 67 -16.38 37.38 25.08
C GLN A 67 -17.43 36.45 24.46
N CYS A 68 -17.64 35.25 25.00
CA CYS A 68 -18.65 34.30 24.55
C CYS A 68 -19.91 34.27 25.42
N ARG A 69 -19.97 35.09 26.49
CA ARG A 69 -21.06 35.06 27.47
C ARG A 69 -22.42 35.28 26.82
N THR A 70 -22.55 36.31 25.99
CA THR A 70 -23.83 36.65 25.32
C THR A 70 -24.36 35.50 24.46
N GLU A 71 -23.48 34.78 23.77
CA GLU A 71 -23.86 33.66 22.93
C GLU A 71 -24.14 32.39 23.74
N TRP A 72 -23.33 32.11 24.76
CA TRP A 72 -23.38 30.85 25.50
C TRP A 72 -24.39 30.81 26.65
N ASP A 73 -24.75 31.96 27.21
CA ASP A 73 -25.69 32.08 28.32
C ASP A 73 -27.15 31.84 27.87
N GLY A 74 -27.41 31.89 26.55
CA GLY A 74 -28.72 31.52 25.99
C GLY A 74 -29.81 32.57 26.16
N HIS A 75 -29.47 33.79 26.62
CA HIS A 75 -30.35 34.96 26.62
C HIS A 75 -30.60 35.46 25.18
N SER A 76 -31.36 34.68 24.41
CA SER A 76 -31.84 35.10 23.10
C SER A 76 -32.94 36.16 23.25
N GLY A 77 -32.86 37.23 22.45
CA GLY A 77 -33.82 38.34 22.47
C GLY A 77 -35.28 37.91 22.27
N ILE A 78 -36.18 38.85 22.56
CA ILE A 78 -37.64 38.78 22.72
C ILE A 78 -38.37 37.80 21.75
N LEU A 79 -37.87 37.61 20.53
CA LEU A 79 -38.43 36.71 19.51
C LEU A 79 -38.36 35.20 19.83
N ASN A 80 -37.37 34.72 20.60
CA ASN A 80 -37.28 33.30 20.96
C ASN A 80 -38.14 32.95 22.18
N GLN A 81 -38.35 33.90 23.10
CA GLN A 81 -39.32 33.77 24.19
C GLN A 81 -40.75 33.64 23.63
N ALA A 82 -41.08 34.39 22.57
CA ALA A 82 -42.35 34.25 21.86
C ALA A 82 -42.55 32.85 21.23
N ARG A 83 -41.47 32.21 20.72
CA ARG A 83 -41.54 30.85 20.16
C ARG A 83 -41.68 29.76 21.23
N GLN A 84 -41.04 29.94 22.39
CA GLN A 84 -41.18 29.00 23.53
C GLN A 84 -42.59 29.04 24.15
N LEU A 85 -43.30 30.16 24.05
CA LEU A 85 -44.71 30.25 24.46
C LEU A 85 -45.66 29.49 23.51
N ILE A 86 -45.27 29.27 22.25
CA ILE A 86 -46.08 28.57 21.24
C ILE A 86 -45.79 27.06 21.23
N ALA A 87 -44.54 26.65 21.49
CA ALA A 87 -44.17 25.25 21.58
C ALA A 87 -44.44 24.70 23.00
N ARG A 88 -45.57 24.00 23.20
CA ARG A 88 -45.93 23.31 24.47
C ARG A 88 -44.99 22.15 24.81
N SER A 89 -43.71 22.43 25.11
CA SER A 89 -42.73 21.46 25.61
C SER A 89 -42.16 21.92 26.94
N ARG A 90 -42.53 21.25 28.04
CA ARG A 90 -42.09 21.53 29.43
C ARG A 90 -40.69 21.02 29.77
N VAL A 91 -39.75 21.06 28.83
CA VAL A 91 -38.32 20.82 29.14
C VAL A 91 -37.57 22.08 28.75
N ALA A 92 -37.00 22.77 29.75
CA ALA A 92 -36.14 23.93 29.50
C ALA A 92 -34.98 23.49 28.60
N ALA A 93 -34.88 24.08 27.41
CA ALA A 93 -33.79 23.78 26.50
C ALA A 93 -32.46 24.19 27.16
N LEU A 94 -31.51 23.25 27.26
CA LEU A 94 -30.19 23.51 27.83
C LEU A 94 -29.51 24.70 27.12
N SER A 95 -28.93 25.61 27.90
CA SER A 95 -28.14 26.71 27.34
C SER A 95 -26.95 26.15 26.55
N PRO A 96 -26.40 26.89 25.57
CA PRO A 96 -25.19 26.45 24.88
C PRO A 96 -24.02 26.19 25.84
N ALA A 97 -23.86 26.96 26.93
CA ALA A 97 -22.87 26.69 27.97
C ALA A 97 -23.10 25.33 28.66
N GLN A 98 -24.35 25.00 29.02
CA GLN A 98 -24.68 23.70 29.63
C GLN A 98 -24.38 22.53 28.68
N ARG A 99 -24.71 22.67 27.40
CA ARG A 99 -24.39 21.65 26.39
C ARG A 99 -22.90 21.49 26.18
N LEU A 100 -22.16 22.60 26.15
CA LEU A 100 -20.71 22.57 25.97
C LEU A 100 -20.01 21.92 27.16
N ALA A 101 -20.44 22.21 28.40
CA ALA A 101 -19.92 21.55 29.60
C ALA A 101 -20.13 20.03 29.56
N ALA A 102 -21.35 19.58 29.24
CA ALA A 102 -21.65 18.15 29.09
C ALA A 102 -20.82 17.48 27.98
N GLN A 103 -20.61 18.16 26.85
CA GLN A 103 -19.77 17.64 25.77
C GLN A 103 -18.29 17.54 26.17
N LEU A 104 -17.78 18.45 27.00
CA LEU A 104 -16.42 18.35 27.52
C LEU A 104 -16.26 17.19 28.51
N GLU A 105 -17.29 16.89 29.30
CA GLU A 105 -17.33 15.67 30.12
C GLU A 105 -17.33 14.40 29.26
N GLU A 106 -18.15 14.35 28.21
CA GLU A 106 -18.16 13.24 27.25
C GLU A 106 -16.79 13.10 26.54
N LEU A 107 -16.16 14.22 26.18
CA LEU A 107 -14.83 14.23 25.57
C LEU A 107 -13.78 13.67 26.53
N ASP A 108 -13.74 14.11 27.79
CA ASP A 108 -12.76 13.60 28.77
C ASP A 108 -12.95 12.10 29.05
N ALA A 109 -14.21 11.64 29.10
CA ALA A 109 -14.51 10.23 29.23
C ALA A 109 -14.06 9.43 27.99
N ALA A 110 -14.26 9.97 26.78
CA ALA A 110 -13.77 9.36 25.54
C ALA A 110 -12.23 9.34 25.49
N LEU A 111 -11.56 10.41 25.91
CA LEU A 111 -10.10 10.50 26.04
C LEU A 111 -9.57 9.46 27.03
N LEU A 112 -10.25 9.26 28.17
CA LEU A 112 -9.89 8.23 29.13
C LEU A 112 -10.01 6.84 28.50
N ARG A 113 -11.17 6.49 27.93
CA ARG A 113 -11.39 5.19 27.27
C ARG A 113 -10.37 4.93 26.16
N PHE A 114 -10.13 5.94 25.33
CA PHE A 114 -9.15 5.90 24.24
C PHE A 114 -7.73 5.66 24.74
N SER A 115 -7.36 6.23 25.88
CA SER A 115 -6.00 6.16 26.42
C SER A 115 -5.73 5.04 27.43
N THR A 116 -6.77 4.42 27.98
CA THR A 116 -6.65 3.29 28.94
C THR A 116 -7.16 1.96 28.40
N GLY A 117 -7.76 1.93 27.21
CA GLY A 117 -8.17 0.70 26.53
C GLY A 117 -6.99 -0.24 26.27
N ALA A 118 -7.29 -1.52 26.00
CA ALA A 118 -6.31 -2.59 25.80
C ALA A 118 -5.28 -2.31 24.68
N ASN A 119 -5.55 -1.32 23.80
CA ASN A 119 -4.70 -0.89 22.68
C ASN A 119 -4.47 0.65 22.67
N ARG A 120 -4.03 1.24 23.80
CA ARG A 120 -3.75 2.69 23.95
C ARG A 120 -2.90 3.31 22.82
N ARG A 121 -3.43 4.24 22.02
CA ARG A 121 -2.66 4.96 20.97
C ARG A 121 -1.81 6.13 21.50
N VAL A 122 -1.56 6.14 22.81
CA VAL A 122 -0.85 7.20 23.53
C VAL A 122 0.09 6.58 24.56
N THR A 123 1.22 7.24 24.82
CA THR A 123 2.21 6.79 25.81
C THR A 123 1.62 6.73 27.22
N ASP A 124 0.72 7.67 27.54
CA ASP A 124 0.18 7.91 28.86
C ASP A 124 -1.34 8.07 28.79
N ALA A 125 -2.04 7.81 29.91
CA ALA A 125 -3.44 8.19 30.03
C ALA A 125 -3.58 9.70 29.85
N VAL A 126 -4.49 10.15 29.00
CA VAL A 126 -4.70 11.58 28.73
C VAL A 126 -6.03 12.06 29.33
N GLY A 127 -6.11 13.36 29.56
CA GLY A 127 -7.30 14.03 30.05
C GLY A 127 -7.37 15.46 29.57
N PHE A 128 -8.51 16.10 29.81
CA PHE A 128 -8.78 17.47 29.42
C PHE A 128 -8.46 18.45 30.56
N ASP A 129 -7.59 19.44 30.30
CA ASP A 129 -7.26 20.53 31.22
C ASP A 129 -7.95 21.84 30.79
N ALA A 130 -8.91 22.28 31.62
CA ALA A 130 -9.73 23.45 31.33
C ALA A 130 -8.95 24.78 31.34
N ALA A 131 -7.94 24.92 32.21
CA ALA A 131 -7.17 26.15 32.32
C ALA A 131 -6.31 26.39 31.07
N ARG A 132 -5.65 25.33 30.58
CA ARG A 132 -4.90 25.37 29.32
C ARG A 132 -5.79 25.64 28.12
N TRP A 133 -6.98 25.03 28.10
CA TRP A 133 -7.96 25.30 27.05
C TRP A 133 -8.41 26.76 27.04
N PHE A 134 -8.77 27.33 28.21
CA PHE A 134 -9.18 28.73 28.31
C PHE A 134 -8.07 29.71 27.91
N ALA A 135 -6.80 29.39 28.20
CA ALA A 135 -5.68 30.20 27.74
C ALA A 135 -5.56 30.18 26.21
N ALA A 136 -5.64 28.99 25.59
CA ALA A 136 -5.57 28.85 24.14
C ALA A 136 -6.76 29.51 23.42
N LEU A 137 -7.97 29.39 23.97
CA LEU A 137 -9.17 30.03 23.43
C LEU A 137 -9.09 31.56 23.45
N ARG A 138 -8.62 32.15 24.55
CA ARG A 138 -8.49 33.62 24.66
C ARG A 138 -7.61 34.19 23.57
N VAL A 139 -6.47 33.55 23.29
CA VAL A 139 -5.56 33.95 22.20
C VAL A 139 -6.24 33.76 20.84
N THR A 140 -6.85 32.59 20.61
CA THR A 140 -7.42 32.23 19.31
C THR A 140 -8.61 33.11 18.92
N LEU A 141 -9.41 33.55 19.88
CA LEU A 141 -10.54 34.45 19.64
C LEU A 141 -10.12 35.90 19.37
N GLN A 142 -8.87 36.27 19.70
CA GLN A 142 -8.31 37.61 19.47
C GLN A 142 -7.48 37.73 18.20
N VAL A 143 -6.95 36.62 17.69
CA VAL A 143 -6.06 36.59 16.52
C VAL A 143 -6.84 36.16 15.28
N ALA A 144 -6.79 36.99 14.24
CA ALA A 144 -7.36 36.63 12.95
C ALA A 144 -6.51 35.54 12.28
N VAL A 145 -7.16 34.51 11.75
CA VAL A 145 -6.54 33.34 11.13
C VAL A 145 -6.58 33.50 9.62
N GLU A 146 -5.47 33.21 8.96
CA GLU A 146 -5.37 33.21 7.50
C GLU A 146 -5.41 31.77 6.97
N ALA A 147 -6.02 31.59 5.80
CA ALA A 147 -6.13 30.30 5.13
C ALA A 147 -5.17 30.25 3.94
N PRO A 148 -4.37 29.18 3.75
CA PRO A 148 -3.57 28.99 2.54
C PRO A 148 -4.40 29.05 1.26
N GLU A 149 -5.68 28.68 1.33
CA GLU A 149 -6.62 28.70 0.21
C GLU A 149 -7.16 30.10 -0.12
N TYR A 150 -7.01 31.07 0.79
CA TYR A 150 -7.45 32.47 0.63
C TYR A 150 -6.36 33.44 1.14
N PRO A 151 -5.20 33.52 0.46
CA PRO A 151 -4.11 34.41 0.87
C PRO A 151 -4.57 35.87 0.92
N GLY A 152 -4.21 36.59 1.98
CA GLY A 152 -4.61 37.97 2.26
C GLY A 152 -5.96 38.14 2.97
N HIS A 153 -6.77 37.08 3.11
CA HIS A 153 -8.04 37.12 3.83
C HIS A 153 -7.90 36.62 5.27
N LYS A 154 -8.28 37.49 6.23
CA LYS A 154 -8.20 37.23 7.67
C LYS A 154 -9.58 36.90 8.24
N PHE A 155 -9.68 35.80 8.98
CA PHE A 155 -10.93 35.30 9.57
C PHE A 155 -10.88 35.30 11.09
N MET A 156 -11.90 35.86 11.75
CA MET A 156 -12.02 35.83 13.22
C MET A 156 -12.81 34.59 13.66
N VAL A 157 -12.23 33.80 14.57
CA VAL A 157 -12.90 32.65 15.21
C VAL A 157 -14.09 33.13 16.04
N GLN A 158 -15.24 32.45 15.92
CA GLN A 158 -16.46 32.78 16.65
C GLN A 158 -16.71 31.80 17.80
N CYS A 159 -17.51 32.20 18.79
CA CYS A 159 -17.86 31.33 19.93
C CYS A 159 -18.67 30.09 19.51
N SER A 160 -19.44 30.18 18.43
CA SER A 160 -20.10 29.02 17.79
C SER A 160 -19.12 28.05 17.13
N ASP A 161 -17.98 28.51 16.63
CA ASP A 161 -16.94 27.65 16.05
C ASP A 161 -16.33 26.76 17.15
N VAL A 162 -16.11 27.32 18.34
CA VAL A 162 -15.60 26.61 19.53
C VAL A 162 -16.55 25.51 19.99
N ALA A 163 -17.83 25.83 20.16
CA ALA A 163 -18.83 24.84 20.57
C ALA A 163 -18.96 23.72 19.52
N SER A 164 -18.89 24.08 18.23
CA SER A 164 -18.97 23.11 17.15
C SER A 164 -17.72 22.21 17.09
N ALA A 165 -16.53 22.73 17.41
CA ALA A 165 -15.28 21.99 17.46
C ALA A 165 -15.29 20.89 18.54
N VAL A 166 -15.76 21.23 19.76
CA VAL A 166 -15.93 20.24 20.84
C VAL A 166 -16.95 19.17 20.44
N SER A 167 -18.10 19.59 19.90
CA SER A 167 -19.11 18.64 19.41
C SER A 167 -18.55 17.69 18.34
N MET A 168 -17.65 18.16 17.46
CA MET A 168 -17.05 17.33 16.42
C MET A 168 -16.19 16.20 16.99
N LEU A 169 -15.40 16.45 18.03
CA LEU A 169 -14.57 15.41 18.65
C LEU A 169 -15.40 14.37 19.42
N VAL A 170 -16.50 14.79 20.03
CA VAL A 170 -17.35 13.92 20.85
C VAL A 170 -18.26 13.02 20.00
N ARG A 171 -18.58 13.45 18.76
CA ARG A 171 -19.46 12.71 17.86
C ARG A 171 -19.04 11.26 17.66
N ALA A 172 -20.06 10.41 17.53
CA ALA A 172 -19.91 8.99 17.30
C ALA A 172 -18.97 8.32 18.33
N ASP A 173 -19.09 8.74 19.60
CA ASP A 173 -18.32 8.22 20.73
C ASP A 173 -16.80 8.40 20.58
N GLY A 174 -16.37 9.60 20.16
CA GLY A 174 -14.94 9.91 20.07
C GLY A 174 -14.21 9.26 18.89
N ARG A 175 -14.90 8.68 17.89
CA ARG A 175 -14.26 8.04 16.72
C ARG A 175 -13.20 8.90 16.05
N MET A 176 -13.37 10.22 16.05
CA MET A 176 -12.42 11.16 15.45
C MET A 176 -11.04 11.13 16.15
N LEU A 177 -10.98 10.80 17.44
CA LEU A 177 -9.72 10.66 18.18
C LEU A 177 -8.79 9.64 17.50
N GLY A 178 -9.33 8.58 16.90
CA GLY A 178 -8.56 7.57 16.18
C GLY A 178 -7.88 8.07 14.90
N ALA A 179 -8.32 9.20 14.34
CA ALA A 179 -7.78 9.77 13.10
C ALA A 179 -6.73 10.89 13.33
N LEU A 180 -6.55 11.33 14.58
CA LEU A 180 -5.58 12.37 14.96
C LEU A 180 -4.18 11.77 15.13
N ALA A 181 -3.16 12.61 15.06
CA ALA A 181 -1.79 12.20 15.37
C ALA A 181 -1.53 12.30 16.88
N TRP A 182 -0.94 11.26 17.49
CA TRP A 182 -0.73 11.19 18.95
C TRP A 182 0.72 10.94 19.35
N ARG A 183 1.19 11.58 20.42
CA ARG A 183 2.49 11.31 21.03
C ARG A 183 2.52 9.86 21.51
N GLY A 184 3.49 9.10 21.01
CA GLY A 184 3.57 7.64 21.17
C GLY A 184 3.23 6.85 19.91
N THR A 185 2.50 7.45 18.97
CA THR A 185 2.20 6.90 17.64
C THR A 185 2.75 7.77 16.52
N VAL A 186 3.41 8.90 16.77
CA VAL A 186 4.18 9.59 15.72
C VAL A 186 5.67 9.33 15.91
N VAL A 187 6.38 9.08 14.80
CA VAL A 187 7.83 8.89 14.79
C VAL A 187 8.54 10.17 15.24
N ASP A 188 9.71 10.05 15.87
CA ASP A 188 10.45 11.18 16.43
C ASP A 188 10.67 12.33 15.44
N LYS A 189 10.88 12.00 14.15
CA LYS A 189 11.04 12.98 13.08
C LYS A 189 9.80 13.86 12.84
N ALA A 190 8.60 13.30 13.01
CA ALA A 190 7.35 14.04 12.92
C ALA A 190 7.09 14.88 14.19
N MET A 191 7.61 14.45 15.34
CA MET A 191 7.49 15.19 16.60
C MET A 191 8.48 16.38 16.71
N VAL A 192 9.39 16.59 15.76
CA VAL A 192 10.40 17.67 15.82
C VAL A 192 9.76 19.06 15.94
N HIS A 193 8.58 19.26 15.35
CA HIS A 193 7.84 20.52 15.43
C HIS A 193 6.80 20.56 16.57
N TRP A 194 6.70 19.50 17.38
CA TRP A 194 5.75 19.44 18.48
C TRP A 194 6.37 20.02 19.74
N ARG A 195 5.55 20.68 20.56
CA ARG A 195 5.99 21.11 21.90
C ARG A 195 6.26 19.90 22.79
N PRO A 196 7.22 19.97 23.73
CA PRO A 196 7.54 18.85 24.62
C PRO A 196 6.33 18.24 25.34
N GLU A 197 5.37 19.08 25.73
CA GLU A 197 4.15 18.73 26.45
C GLU A 197 2.94 18.37 25.57
N GLN A 198 3.05 18.51 24.25
CA GLN A 198 1.93 18.30 23.32
C GLN A 198 1.70 16.80 23.07
N TYR A 199 0.48 16.31 23.28
CA TYR A 199 0.11 14.90 23.11
C TYR A 199 -0.62 14.58 21.82
N VAL A 200 -1.20 15.58 21.17
CA VAL A 200 -1.99 15.40 19.95
C VAL A 200 -1.71 16.54 18.99
N GLU A 201 -1.74 16.22 17.70
CA GLU A 201 -1.79 17.20 16.62
C GLU A 201 -3.05 16.99 15.79
N ILE A 202 -3.74 18.09 15.49
CA ILE A 202 -4.94 18.15 14.69
C ILE A 202 -4.56 18.80 13.37
N SER A 203 -4.31 17.97 12.35
CA SER A 203 -4.01 18.47 11.01
C SER A 203 -5.27 18.95 10.29
N ALA A 204 -5.17 20.09 9.62
CA ALA A 204 -6.21 20.57 8.71
C ALA A 204 -6.62 19.49 7.69
N ARG A 205 -5.66 18.69 7.19
CA ARG A 205 -5.93 17.60 6.23
C ARG A 205 -6.76 16.46 6.82
N GLN A 206 -6.64 16.19 8.11
CA GLN A 206 -7.36 15.11 8.80
C GLN A 206 -8.81 15.50 9.13
N VAL A 207 -9.08 16.81 9.22
CA VAL A 207 -10.34 17.34 9.74
C VAL A 207 -11.16 18.04 8.65
N ALA A 208 -10.53 18.63 7.64
CA ALA A 208 -11.21 19.39 6.60
C ALA A 208 -12.18 18.51 5.81
N ARG A 209 -13.48 18.83 5.88
CA ARG A 209 -14.47 18.38 4.90
C ARG A 209 -14.56 19.40 3.78
N GLY A 210 -14.45 18.93 2.53
CA GLY A 210 -14.51 19.79 1.34
C GLY A 210 -15.80 20.60 1.23
N ASN A 211 -15.71 21.74 0.54
CA ASN A 211 -16.84 22.57 0.13
C ASN A 211 -17.73 21.75 -0.83
N PRO A 212 -19.05 21.59 -0.58
CA PRO A 212 -19.91 20.77 -1.41
C PRO A 212 -20.33 21.51 -2.69
N TRP A 213 -20.09 22.83 -2.74
CA TRP A 213 -20.32 23.68 -3.90
C TRP A 213 -19.13 23.74 -4.83
N SER A 214 -18.04 23.03 -4.51
CA SER A 214 -16.81 23.04 -5.30
C SER A 214 -16.73 21.86 -6.27
N GLY A 215 -17.89 21.43 -6.78
CA GLY A 215 -18.06 20.29 -7.69
C GLY A 215 -17.89 18.92 -7.02
N LEU A 216 -18.12 17.86 -7.79
CA LEU A 216 -18.05 16.46 -7.34
C LEU A 216 -16.71 15.82 -7.72
N PRO A 217 -16.19 14.86 -6.92
CA PRO A 217 -15.00 14.14 -7.33
C PRO A 217 -15.29 13.23 -8.53
N GLY A 218 -14.28 13.03 -9.38
CA GLY A 218 -14.32 12.00 -10.42
C GLY A 218 -14.36 10.58 -9.83
N CYS A 219 -14.85 9.64 -10.63
CA CYS A 219 -15.05 8.25 -10.22
C CYS A 219 -13.74 7.44 -10.31
N ILE A 220 -13.67 6.32 -9.58
CA ILE A 220 -12.56 5.35 -9.70
C ILE A 220 -13.18 4.04 -10.16
N TYR A 221 -12.85 3.62 -11.38
CA TYR A 221 -13.45 2.48 -12.06
C TYR A 221 -12.51 1.27 -12.08
N MET A 222 -13.07 0.06 -12.00
CA MET A 222 -12.36 -1.23 -12.06
C MET A 222 -13.11 -2.19 -12.99
N GLY A 223 -12.42 -3.22 -13.49
CA GLY A 223 -13.02 -4.19 -14.40
C GLY A 223 -13.21 -3.67 -15.83
N ASN A 224 -12.47 -2.62 -16.24
CA ASN A 224 -12.46 -2.16 -17.62
C ASN A 224 -11.78 -3.20 -18.52
N SER A 225 -12.64 -4.09 -19.00
CA SER A 225 -12.64 -5.13 -20.03
C SER A 225 -11.30 -5.69 -20.51
N ALA A 226 -11.28 -7.02 -20.47
CA ALA A 226 -10.37 -7.91 -21.16
C ALA A 226 -10.16 -7.53 -22.65
N PRO A 227 -9.03 -7.96 -23.25
CA PRO A 227 -8.77 -7.72 -24.67
C PRO A 227 -9.92 -8.28 -25.54
N GLY A 228 -10.63 -7.42 -26.27
CA GLY A 228 -11.60 -7.83 -27.30
C GLY A 228 -13.06 -7.33 -27.15
N ALA A 229 -13.42 -6.57 -26.13
CA ALA A 229 -14.75 -5.94 -26.05
C ALA A 229 -14.82 -4.65 -26.90
N ASP A 230 -15.89 -4.48 -27.70
CA ASP A 230 -16.09 -3.30 -28.57
C ASP A 230 -16.26 -1.98 -27.77
N VAL A 231 -16.68 -2.05 -26.50
CA VAL A 231 -16.66 -0.94 -25.53
C VAL A 231 -16.24 -1.49 -24.18
N ALA A 232 -15.12 -1.00 -23.64
CA ALA A 232 -14.68 -1.39 -22.31
C ALA A 232 -15.48 -0.65 -21.24
N VAL A 233 -16.46 -1.33 -20.64
CA VAL A 233 -17.32 -0.75 -19.59
C VAL A 233 -16.81 -1.25 -18.24
N PRO A 234 -16.71 -0.39 -17.21
CA PRO A 234 -16.34 -0.82 -15.88
C PRO A 234 -17.37 -1.77 -15.29
N GLU A 235 -16.91 -2.77 -14.53
CA GLU A 235 -17.78 -3.62 -13.72
C GLU A 235 -18.09 -2.97 -12.36
N TYR A 236 -17.12 -2.24 -11.81
CA TYR A 236 -17.22 -1.66 -10.47
C TYR A 236 -16.71 -0.23 -10.44
N PHE A 237 -17.20 0.53 -9.46
CA PHE A 237 -16.59 1.81 -9.07
C PHE A 237 -16.47 1.95 -7.56
N VAL A 238 -15.43 2.65 -7.10
CA VAL A 238 -15.27 2.98 -5.69
C VAL A 238 -16.03 4.27 -5.40
N THR A 239 -16.93 4.21 -4.41
CA THR A 239 -17.74 5.34 -3.97
C THR A 239 -17.48 5.71 -2.52
N GLY A 240 -17.58 7.01 -2.22
CA GLY A 240 -17.75 7.44 -0.84
C GLY A 240 -19.11 7.01 -0.29
N THR A 241 -19.35 7.30 0.99
CA THR A 241 -20.63 7.02 1.67
C THR A 241 -21.81 7.89 1.22
N ARG A 242 -21.62 8.74 0.20
CA ARG A 242 -22.60 9.74 -0.25
C ARG A 242 -23.38 9.26 -1.47
N SER A 243 -24.71 9.38 -1.41
CA SER A 243 -25.61 8.98 -2.50
C SER A 243 -25.49 9.80 -3.79
N ALA A 244 -24.90 10.99 -3.75
CA ALA A 244 -24.69 11.81 -4.94
C ALA A 244 -23.52 11.32 -5.80
N GLU A 245 -22.44 10.86 -5.18
CA GLU A 245 -21.27 10.29 -5.87
C GLU A 245 -21.64 8.98 -6.58
N ALA A 246 -22.39 8.12 -5.90
CA ALA A 246 -22.87 6.86 -6.49
C ALA A 246 -23.83 7.05 -7.67
N ARG A 247 -24.64 8.11 -7.66
CA ARG A 247 -25.50 8.46 -8.81
C ARG A 247 -24.66 8.98 -9.98
N LEU A 248 -23.73 9.89 -9.70
CA LEU A 248 -22.82 10.44 -10.70
C LEU A 248 -22.07 9.32 -11.46
N CYS A 249 -21.46 8.37 -10.75
CA CYS A 249 -20.65 7.32 -11.41
C CYS A 249 -21.44 6.30 -12.24
N ASN A 250 -22.78 6.34 -12.17
CA ASN A 250 -23.66 5.55 -13.02
C ASN A 250 -24.15 6.30 -14.26
N GLU A 251 -23.84 7.59 -14.40
CA GLU A 251 -24.24 8.37 -15.56
C GLU A 251 -23.48 7.93 -16.82
N GLY A 252 -24.19 7.76 -17.94
CA GLY A 252 -23.59 7.32 -19.21
C GLY A 252 -22.46 8.24 -19.68
N ALA A 253 -22.59 9.55 -19.43
CA ALA A 253 -21.55 10.53 -19.72
C ALA A 253 -20.28 10.35 -18.87
N MET A 254 -20.43 9.86 -17.64
CA MET A 254 -19.30 9.48 -16.80
C MET A 254 -18.65 8.19 -17.29
N LEU A 255 -19.42 7.28 -17.90
CA LEU A 255 -18.99 6.02 -18.51
C LEU A 255 -18.50 6.14 -19.96
N GLY A 256 -18.54 7.32 -20.58
CA GLY A 256 -17.97 7.50 -21.91
C GLY A 256 -18.90 7.05 -23.03
N ILE A 257 -20.14 6.73 -22.68
CA ILE A 257 -21.15 6.15 -23.55
C ILE A 257 -21.93 7.29 -24.21
N ALA A 258 -22.03 7.25 -25.54
CA ALA A 258 -22.83 8.18 -26.33
C ALA A 258 -24.27 7.66 -26.49
N GLY A 259 -25.27 8.47 -26.16
CA GLY A 259 -26.70 8.18 -26.41
C GLY A 259 -27.35 7.13 -25.49
N ASP A 260 -28.55 6.68 -25.84
CA ASP A 260 -29.39 5.72 -25.08
C ASP A 260 -28.91 4.27 -25.18
N ARG A 261 -27.60 4.04 -25.25
CA ARG A 261 -27.05 2.68 -25.31
C ARG A 261 -27.28 2.00 -23.96
N GLU A 262 -28.09 0.95 -23.97
CA GLU A 262 -28.34 0.16 -22.78
C GLU A 262 -27.10 -0.68 -22.47
N VAL A 263 -26.45 -0.35 -21.35
CA VAL A 263 -25.22 -0.98 -20.89
C VAL A 263 -25.42 -1.36 -19.43
N GLU A 264 -24.91 -2.52 -19.04
CA GLU A 264 -24.90 -2.94 -17.65
C GLU A 264 -24.16 -1.91 -16.80
N ARG A 265 -24.82 -1.42 -15.75
CA ARG A 265 -24.29 -0.34 -14.92
C ARG A 265 -23.31 -0.91 -13.91
N PRO A 266 -22.18 -0.23 -13.66
CA PRO A 266 -21.21 -0.71 -12.71
C PRO A 266 -21.76 -0.70 -11.28
N VAL A 267 -21.25 -1.61 -10.46
CA VAL A 267 -21.64 -1.73 -9.06
C VAL A 267 -20.77 -0.81 -8.20
N GLY A 268 -21.42 -0.01 -7.34
CA GLY A 268 -20.74 0.90 -6.43
C GLY A 268 -20.25 0.21 -5.16
N VAL A 269 -18.94 0.26 -4.88
CA VAL A 269 -18.32 -0.31 -3.68
C VAL A 269 -17.94 0.78 -2.70
N ALA A 270 -18.49 0.71 -1.48
CA ALA A 270 -18.29 1.73 -0.45
C ALA A 270 -17.06 1.44 0.42
N GLY A 271 -15.90 1.95 0.02
CA GLY A 271 -14.65 1.86 0.78
C GLY A 271 -13.84 0.58 0.51
N GLU A 272 -12.91 0.26 1.42
CA GLU A 272 -11.96 -0.85 1.31
C GLU A 272 -12.32 -1.99 2.27
N ALA A 273 -11.79 -3.19 1.99
CA ALA A 273 -11.97 -4.34 2.88
C ALA A 273 -11.37 -4.08 4.27
N THR A 274 -12.19 -4.28 5.31
CA THR A 274 -11.75 -4.31 6.71
C THR A 274 -11.52 -5.75 7.17
N ALA A 275 -10.85 -5.93 8.32
CA ALA A 275 -10.49 -7.27 8.82
C ALA A 275 -11.70 -8.16 9.14
N ASP A 276 -12.89 -7.56 9.31
CA ASP A 276 -14.13 -8.17 9.80
C ASP A 276 -15.26 -8.23 8.75
N ILE A 277 -14.99 -7.89 7.48
CA ILE A 277 -16.05 -7.91 6.45
C ILE A 277 -16.59 -9.32 6.20
N PRO A 278 -17.89 -9.47 5.87
CA PRO A 278 -18.47 -10.72 5.43
C PRO A 278 -17.79 -11.31 4.19
N VAL A 279 -17.92 -12.62 3.98
CA VAL A 279 -17.28 -13.35 2.88
C VAL A 279 -17.79 -12.90 1.50
N ASP A 280 -19.06 -12.52 1.41
CA ASP A 280 -19.81 -12.12 0.22
C ASP A 280 -19.76 -10.60 -0.04
N ASP A 281 -18.95 -9.84 0.72
CA ASP A 281 -18.90 -8.39 0.62
C ASP A 281 -18.09 -7.89 -0.60
N GLU A 282 -18.69 -7.02 -1.43
CA GLU A 282 -18.05 -6.49 -2.64
C GLU A 282 -16.72 -5.75 -2.38
N ARG A 283 -16.44 -5.32 -1.14
CA ARG A 283 -15.16 -4.69 -0.79
C ARG A 283 -13.95 -5.60 -0.98
N TRP A 284 -14.12 -6.92 -1.14
CA TRP A 284 -13.05 -7.83 -1.56
C TRP A 284 -12.47 -7.47 -2.93
N HIS A 285 -13.24 -6.84 -3.81
CA HIS A 285 -12.80 -6.40 -5.15
C HIS A 285 -11.89 -5.16 -5.11
N VAL A 286 -11.79 -4.46 -3.98
CA VAL A 286 -11.00 -3.23 -3.85
C VAL A 286 -9.65 -3.54 -3.21
N PRO A 287 -8.52 -3.18 -3.85
CA PRO A 287 -7.20 -3.31 -3.22
C PRO A 287 -7.14 -2.55 -1.90
N PRO A 288 -6.59 -3.14 -0.82
CA PRO A 288 -6.30 -2.40 0.40
C PRO A 288 -5.36 -1.22 0.12
N SER A 289 -5.53 -0.11 0.82
CA SER A 289 -4.74 1.13 0.67
C SER A 289 -4.83 1.80 -0.70
N LEU A 290 -5.88 1.54 -1.49
CA LEU A 290 -6.06 2.14 -2.82
C LEU A 290 -6.05 3.67 -2.76
N ALA A 291 -6.65 4.26 -1.74
CA ALA A 291 -6.64 5.73 -1.57
C ALA A 291 -5.22 6.30 -1.42
N VAL A 292 -4.31 5.56 -0.78
CA VAL A 292 -2.89 5.95 -0.62
C VAL A 292 -2.14 5.76 -1.94
N MET A 293 -2.42 4.68 -2.68
CA MET A 293 -1.82 4.44 -3.99
C MET A 293 -2.16 5.53 -5.00
N LEU A 294 -3.40 6.03 -4.98
CA LEU A 294 -3.90 7.04 -5.92
C LEU A 294 -3.71 8.49 -5.43
N GLN A 295 -3.07 8.71 -4.27
CA GLN A 295 -2.93 10.04 -3.67
C GLN A 295 -2.41 11.12 -4.65
N PRO A 296 -1.42 10.88 -5.53
CA PRO A 296 -0.96 11.89 -6.48
C PRO A 296 -2.05 12.38 -7.45
N LEU A 297 -3.03 11.52 -7.77
CA LEU A 297 -4.12 11.83 -8.71
C LEU A 297 -5.28 12.58 -8.04
N ALA A 298 -5.27 12.75 -6.72
CA ALA A 298 -6.35 13.44 -5.99
C ALA A 298 -6.56 14.90 -6.44
N THR A 299 -5.54 15.55 -6.99
CA THR A 299 -5.63 16.93 -7.52
C THR A 299 -6.25 17.02 -8.91
N LEU A 300 -6.41 15.89 -9.61
CA LEU A 300 -7.16 15.77 -10.85
C LEU A 300 -8.59 15.29 -10.59
N GLN A 301 -8.74 14.42 -9.60
CA GLN A 301 -10.03 13.84 -9.20
C GLN A 301 -10.96 14.87 -8.54
N ARG A 302 -10.50 16.08 -8.23
CA ARG A 302 -11.31 17.10 -7.53
C ARG A 302 -11.34 18.41 -8.31
N PRO A 303 -12.50 19.05 -8.49
CA PRO A 303 -12.58 20.33 -9.21
C PRO A 303 -11.82 21.49 -8.53
N THR A 304 -11.57 21.39 -7.23
CA THR A 304 -10.71 22.35 -6.49
C THR A 304 -9.22 22.06 -6.61
N GLY A 305 -8.85 20.91 -7.17
CA GLY A 305 -7.48 20.50 -7.30
C GLY A 305 -6.69 21.45 -8.20
N SER A 306 -5.43 21.68 -7.84
CA SER A 306 -4.55 22.58 -8.60
C SER A 306 -4.35 22.12 -10.03
N LEU A 307 -4.18 20.81 -10.24
CA LEU A 307 -4.03 20.24 -11.57
C LEU A 307 -5.35 20.28 -12.33
N TYR A 308 -6.48 19.97 -11.70
CA TYR A 308 -7.77 20.14 -12.36
C TYR A 308 -7.94 21.57 -12.92
N ARG A 309 -7.76 22.59 -12.07
CA ARG A 309 -7.89 24.01 -12.46
C ARG A 309 -6.91 24.42 -13.54
N LEU A 310 -5.67 23.94 -13.47
CA LEU A 310 -4.67 24.21 -14.51
C LEU A 310 -5.12 23.74 -15.90
N TYR A 311 -5.95 22.69 -15.96
CA TYR A 311 -6.46 22.14 -17.22
C TYR A 311 -7.78 22.80 -17.63
N THR A 312 -8.66 23.12 -16.69
CA THR A 312 -9.98 23.68 -17.01
C THR A 312 -9.99 25.21 -17.16
N ASP A 313 -9.06 25.92 -16.54
CA ASP A 313 -9.09 27.39 -16.43
C ASP A 313 -8.17 28.10 -17.44
N ALA A 314 -7.42 27.37 -18.28
CA ALA A 314 -6.49 27.96 -19.24
C ALA A 314 -7.23 28.75 -20.35
N GLN A 315 -6.75 29.96 -20.67
CA GLN A 315 -7.30 30.78 -21.75
C GLN A 315 -6.77 30.34 -23.12
N MET A 316 -7.62 30.36 -24.15
CA MET A 316 -7.26 30.03 -25.53
C MET A 316 -6.09 30.91 -26.02
N THR A 317 -5.01 30.27 -26.46
CA THR A 317 -3.96 30.93 -27.26
C THR A 317 -4.43 30.96 -28.72
N PRO A 318 -4.43 32.10 -29.42
CA PRO A 318 -4.83 32.17 -30.82
C PRO A 318 -4.00 31.21 -31.69
N GLY A 319 -4.67 30.35 -32.47
CA GLY A 319 -4.01 29.41 -33.40
C GLY A 319 -3.90 27.95 -32.93
N VAL A 320 -4.39 27.60 -31.73
CA VAL A 320 -4.44 26.21 -31.25
C VAL A 320 -5.86 25.66 -31.38
N THR A 321 -6.05 24.52 -32.04
CA THR A 321 -7.35 23.83 -32.14
C THR A 321 -7.84 23.46 -30.73
N PRO A 322 -9.01 23.96 -30.27
CA PRO A 322 -9.55 23.61 -28.97
C PRO A 322 -9.82 22.11 -28.88
N THR A 323 -9.42 21.50 -27.76
CA THR A 323 -10.00 20.22 -27.32
C THR A 323 -10.89 20.51 -26.13
N SER A 324 -11.91 19.67 -25.91
CA SER A 324 -12.93 19.82 -24.87
C SER A 324 -12.38 20.16 -23.47
N TYR A 325 -11.18 19.68 -23.13
CA TYR A 325 -10.59 19.87 -21.79
C TYR A 325 -9.27 20.64 -21.75
N ARG A 326 -8.74 21.09 -22.90
CA ARG A 326 -7.64 22.06 -22.88
C ARG A 326 -8.17 23.48 -22.68
N TYR A 327 -9.48 23.69 -22.92
CA TYR A 327 -10.20 24.97 -22.83
C TYR A 327 -11.69 24.75 -22.51
N GLY A 328 -12.04 24.38 -21.27
CA GLY A 328 -13.43 24.22 -20.82
C GLY A 328 -13.58 23.43 -19.51
N PRO A 329 -14.63 23.70 -18.70
CA PRO A 329 -14.86 23.00 -17.45
C PRO A 329 -15.35 21.57 -17.69
N ASN A 330 -14.82 20.60 -16.93
CA ASN A 330 -15.29 19.21 -16.96
C ASN A 330 -16.62 19.12 -16.20
N ARG A 331 -17.75 19.09 -16.92
CA ARG A 331 -19.09 19.24 -16.34
C ARG A 331 -20.03 18.13 -16.74
N VAL A 332 -20.95 17.82 -15.83
CA VAL A 332 -22.11 16.96 -16.08
C VAL A 332 -23.37 17.69 -15.62
N ASP A 333 -24.50 17.37 -16.24
CA ASP A 333 -25.81 17.82 -15.76
C ASP A 333 -26.33 16.83 -14.72
N ILE A 334 -26.59 17.29 -13.49
CA ILE A 334 -27.29 16.51 -12.45
C ILE A 334 -28.56 17.25 -12.08
N GLY A 335 -29.71 16.71 -12.52
CA GLY A 335 -31.02 17.26 -12.18
C GLY A 335 -31.31 18.62 -12.81
N GLY A 336 -30.77 18.91 -14.00
CA GLY A 336 -30.97 20.15 -14.75
C GLY A 336 -29.98 21.27 -14.39
N ALA A 337 -28.94 20.97 -13.61
CA ALA A 337 -27.94 21.92 -13.17
C ALA A 337 -26.53 21.43 -13.58
N PRO A 338 -25.75 22.25 -14.32
CA PRO A 338 -24.38 21.91 -14.65
C PRO A 338 -23.50 21.95 -13.39
N MET A 339 -22.81 20.85 -13.12
CA MET A 339 -21.88 20.72 -12.00
C MET A 339 -20.48 20.39 -12.50
N ASP A 340 -19.45 21.05 -11.93
CA ASP A 340 -18.06 20.66 -12.18
C ASP A 340 -17.79 19.29 -11.55
N VAL A 341 -17.08 18.43 -12.28
CA VAL A 341 -16.72 17.07 -11.86
C VAL A 341 -15.24 16.86 -12.09
N GLY A 342 -14.54 16.23 -11.15
CA GLY A 342 -13.14 15.87 -11.33
C GLY A 342 -12.93 14.82 -12.43
N PHE A 343 -11.69 14.63 -12.86
CA PHE A 343 -11.36 13.55 -13.80
C PHE A 343 -11.50 12.19 -13.12
N SER A 344 -12.10 11.23 -13.81
CA SER A 344 -12.22 9.87 -13.31
C SER A 344 -10.98 9.04 -13.68
N ILE A 345 -10.75 7.97 -12.93
CA ILE A 345 -9.56 7.11 -13.02
C ILE A 345 -10.02 5.70 -13.38
N ASP A 346 -9.54 5.17 -14.49
CA ASP A 346 -9.75 3.79 -14.87
C ASP A 346 -8.57 2.95 -14.38
N LEU A 347 -8.83 2.02 -13.47
CA LEU A 347 -7.81 1.11 -12.95
C LEU A 347 -7.66 -0.13 -13.82
N THR A 348 -6.49 -0.78 -13.70
CA THR A 348 -6.17 -2.03 -14.38
C THR A 348 -6.64 -3.29 -13.64
N ILE A 349 -7.09 -3.13 -12.39
CA ILE A 349 -7.53 -4.19 -11.49
C ILE A 349 -8.66 -5.01 -12.12
N ASP A 350 -8.47 -6.34 -12.10
CA ASP A 350 -9.50 -7.33 -12.37
C ASP A 350 -10.21 -7.65 -11.04
N PRO A 351 -11.50 -7.29 -10.90
CA PRO A 351 -12.23 -7.48 -9.66
C PRO A 351 -12.23 -8.94 -9.17
N ALA A 352 -12.41 -9.91 -10.08
CA ALA A 352 -12.51 -11.32 -9.70
C ALA A 352 -11.15 -11.86 -9.20
N VAL A 353 -10.07 -11.53 -9.90
CA VAL A 353 -8.71 -11.92 -9.49
C VAL A 353 -8.32 -11.22 -8.18
N GLN A 354 -8.66 -9.95 -8.01
CA GLN A 354 -8.42 -9.19 -6.79
C GLN A 354 -9.15 -9.80 -5.59
N ALA A 355 -10.44 -10.12 -5.72
CA ALA A 355 -11.21 -10.74 -4.65
C ALA A 355 -10.67 -12.12 -4.27
N LEU A 356 -10.35 -12.96 -5.27
CA LEU A 356 -9.73 -14.26 -5.03
C LEU A 356 -8.40 -14.13 -4.28
N ALA A 357 -7.52 -13.21 -4.71
CA ALA A 357 -6.22 -13.01 -4.09
C ALA A 357 -6.36 -12.46 -2.65
N GLN A 358 -7.25 -11.49 -2.43
CA GLN A 358 -7.47 -10.87 -1.12
C GLN A 358 -8.12 -11.85 -0.13
N LYS A 359 -9.13 -12.62 -0.57
CA LYS A 359 -9.74 -13.69 0.25
C LYS A 359 -8.72 -14.78 0.57
N THR A 360 -7.88 -15.17 -0.38
CA THR A 360 -6.79 -16.15 -0.13
C THR A 360 -5.79 -15.63 0.91
N ALA A 361 -5.33 -14.38 0.77
CA ALA A 361 -4.44 -13.76 1.75
C ALA A 361 -5.08 -13.73 3.14
N ALA A 362 -6.34 -13.30 3.24
CA ALA A 362 -7.10 -13.24 4.49
C ALA A 362 -7.24 -14.63 5.15
N CYS A 363 -7.56 -15.66 4.37
CA CYS A 363 -7.64 -17.05 4.85
C CYS A 363 -6.30 -17.48 5.47
N TYR A 364 -5.19 -17.33 4.74
CA TYR A 364 -3.87 -17.75 5.22
C TYR A 364 -3.39 -16.95 6.44
N THR A 365 -3.89 -15.74 6.65
CA THR A 365 -3.64 -14.92 7.85
C THR A 365 -4.66 -15.09 8.98
N GLY A 366 -5.58 -16.07 8.89
CA GLY A 366 -6.42 -16.52 10.00
C GLY A 366 -7.93 -16.34 9.85
N ARG A 367 -8.45 -15.90 8.69
CA ARG A 367 -9.90 -15.82 8.43
C ARG A 367 -10.49 -17.18 8.04
N GLN A 368 -10.84 -17.98 9.04
CA GLN A 368 -11.32 -19.36 8.87
C GLN A 368 -12.68 -19.47 8.17
N ASP A 369 -13.55 -18.47 8.31
CA ASP A 369 -14.78 -18.35 7.53
C ASP A 369 -14.50 -18.21 6.02
N VAL A 370 -13.53 -17.38 5.66
CA VAL A 370 -13.08 -17.23 4.27
C VAL A 370 -12.42 -18.51 3.78
N CYS A 371 -11.56 -19.15 4.58
CA CYS A 371 -10.96 -20.45 4.20
C CYS A 371 -12.01 -21.51 3.86
N ARG A 372 -13.10 -21.59 4.65
CA ARG A 372 -14.21 -22.52 4.42
C ARG A 372 -14.95 -22.19 3.13
N SER A 373 -15.24 -20.91 2.86
CA SER A 373 -15.91 -20.49 1.62
C SER A 373 -15.12 -20.84 0.36
N LEU A 374 -13.79 -20.73 0.42
CA LEU A 374 -12.91 -21.12 -0.68
C LEU A 374 -12.68 -22.64 -0.72
N GLY A 375 -13.20 -23.42 0.23
CA GLY A 375 -12.92 -24.85 0.34
C GLY A 375 -11.43 -25.16 0.47
N MET A 376 -10.66 -24.31 1.15
CA MET A 376 -9.22 -24.48 1.29
C MET A 376 -8.89 -25.55 2.33
N GLN A 377 -8.10 -26.53 1.91
CA GLN A 377 -7.59 -27.61 2.76
C GLN A 377 -6.10 -27.80 2.50
N ARG A 378 -5.37 -28.25 3.53
CA ARG A 378 -3.94 -28.59 3.46
C ARG A 378 -3.76 -29.98 4.05
N LYS A 379 -2.91 -30.81 3.43
CA LYS A 379 -2.62 -32.17 3.92
C LYS A 379 -2.03 -32.14 5.33
N GLU A 380 -1.14 -31.18 5.58
CA GLU A 380 -0.54 -30.98 6.91
C GLU A 380 -1.52 -30.63 8.01
N ASP A 381 -2.71 -30.11 7.67
CA ASP A 381 -3.72 -29.75 8.65
C ASP A 381 -4.69 -30.91 8.94
N ALA A 382 -4.56 -32.06 8.26
CA ALA A 382 -5.32 -33.28 8.56
C ALA A 382 -6.84 -33.08 8.76
N ALA A 383 -7.46 -32.29 7.86
CA ALA A 383 -8.86 -31.88 7.89
C ALA A 383 -9.28 -30.93 9.03
N HIS A 384 -8.35 -30.49 9.88
CA HIS A 384 -8.58 -29.37 10.79
C HIS A 384 -8.48 -28.02 10.06
N LEU A 385 -8.82 -26.95 10.79
CA LEU A 385 -8.72 -25.58 10.29
C LEU A 385 -7.29 -25.24 9.85
N LEU A 386 -7.19 -24.43 8.79
CA LEU A 386 -5.91 -24.05 8.21
C LEU A 386 -5.09 -23.25 9.23
N GLY A 387 -3.88 -23.71 9.52
CA GLY A 387 -3.00 -23.06 10.50
C GLY A 387 -3.39 -23.28 11.97
N HIS A 388 -4.26 -24.25 12.30
CA HIS A 388 -4.66 -24.55 13.68
C HIS A 388 -3.50 -24.86 14.63
N ARG A 389 -2.37 -25.39 14.11
CA ARG A 389 -1.15 -25.69 14.89
C ARG A 389 -0.24 -24.47 15.07
N MET A 390 -0.58 -23.35 14.45
CA MET A 390 0.24 -22.14 14.50
C MET A 390 -0.20 -21.25 15.65
N LEU A 391 0.73 -20.47 16.18
CA LEU A 391 0.57 -19.63 17.37
C LEU A 391 -0.60 -18.63 17.29
N GLU A 392 -0.94 -18.18 16.08
CA GLU A 392 -2.00 -17.19 15.84
C GLU A 392 -3.24 -17.80 15.16
N HIS A 393 -3.37 -19.13 15.14
CA HIS A 393 -4.37 -19.87 14.34
C HIS A 393 -4.43 -19.40 12.87
N ALA A 394 -3.27 -19.01 12.37
CA ALA A 394 -3.03 -18.45 11.05
C ALA A 394 -1.80 -19.11 10.46
N MET A 395 -1.86 -19.50 9.19
CA MET A 395 -0.74 -20.20 8.54
C MET A 395 0.49 -19.30 8.41
N VAL A 396 0.26 -18.02 8.12
CA VAL A 396 1.30 -17.00 8.01
C VAL A 396 0.89 -15.75 8.77
N ARG A 397 1.89 -14.99 9.21
CA ARG A 397 1.70 -13.73 9.93
C ARG A 397 1.36 -12.57 9.00
N MET A 398 1.85 -12.65 7.76
CA MET A 398 1.59 -11.73 6.67
C MET A 398 1.54 -12.50 5.35
N ALA A 399 0.63 -12.10 4.47
CA ALA A 399 0.60 -12.53 3.07
C ALA A 399 0.48 -11.30 2.16
N ALA A 400 1.28 -11.27 1.10
CA ALA A 400 1.33 -10.22 0.10
C ALA A 400 1.29 -10.88 -1.28
N VAL A 401 0.38 -10.46 -2.16
CA VAL A 401 0.18 -11.04 -3.48
C VAL A 401 0.02 -9.95 -4.54
N ALA A 402 0.78 -10.05 -5.62
CA ALA A 402 0.59 -9.24 -6.82
C ALA A 402 0.39 -10.14 -8.04
N VAL A 403 -0.58 -9.81 -8.90
CA VAL A 403 -0.84 -10.49 -10.18
C VAL A 403 -0.77 -9.48 -11.32
N ILE A 404 -0.05 -9.84 -12.39
CA ILE A 404 0.18 -8.99 -13.55
C ILE A 404 -0.19 -9.76 -14.81
N ASP A 405 -0.94 -9.10 -15.71
CA ASP A 405 -1.11 -9.56 -17.08
C ASP A 405 0.18 -9.33 -17.88
N ILE A 406 0.70 -10.40 -18.49
CA ILE A 406 2.00 -10.36 -19.17
C ILE A 406 1.93 -9.52 -20.45
N ALA A 407 0.84 -9.62 -21.22
CA ALA A 407 0.75 -9.00 -22.53
C ALA A 407 0.61 -7.48 -22.42
N SER A 408 -0.21 -7.00 -21.48
CA SER A 408 -0.46 -5.56 -21.34
C SER A 408 0.38 -4.90 -20.24
N GLY A 409 0.99 -5.67 -19.33
CA GLY A 409 1.61 -5.13 -18.12
C GLY A 409 0.59 -4.57 -17.12
N ARG A 410 -0.67 -4.99 -17.21
CA ARG A 410 -1.73 -4.52 -16.31
C ARG A 410 -1.58 -5.19 -14.95
N ILE A 411 -1.64 -4.41 -13.88
CA ILE A 411 -1.72 -4.96 -12.52
C ILE A 411 -3.17 -5.37 -12.26
N GLU A 412 -3.43 -6.67 -12.23
CA GLU A 412 -4.78 -7.21 -12.07
C GLU A 412 -5.19 -7.41 -10.62
N ALA A 413 -4.23 -7.66 -9.73
CA ALA A 413 -4.48 -7.75 -8.30
C ALA A 413 -3.30 -7.28 -7.45
N LEU A 414 -3.62 -6.59 -6.36
CA LEU A 414 -2.74 -6.16 -5.27
C LEU A 414 -3.41 -6.51 -3.94
N ALA A 415 -3.22 -7.75 -3.50
CA ALA A 415 -3.80 -8.25 -2.28
C ALA A 415 -2.79 -8.32 -1.14
N GLY A 416 -3.26 -8.11 0.07
CA GLY A 416 -2.44 -8.39 1.24
C GLY A 416 -3.21 -8.35 2.54
N ALA A 417 -2.73 -9.13 3.49
CA ALA A 417 -3.33 -9.27 4.79
C ALA A 417 -2.25 -9.47 5.86
N LEU A 418 -2.59 -9.09 7.07
CA LEU A 418 -1.81 -9.31 8.27
C LEU A 418 -2.68 -10.09 9.25
N SER A 419 -2.07 -11.03 9.96
CA SER A 419 -2.67 -11.66 11.12
C SER A 419 -2.98 -10.61 12.21
N PRO A 420 -4.01 -10.82 13.04
CA PRO A 420 -4.41 -9.83 14.05
C PRO A 420 -3.28 -9.41 15.01
N CYS A 421 -2.40 -10.33 15.40
CA CYS A 421 -1.28 -9.99 16.28
C CYS A 421 -0.19 -9.21 15.55
N THR A 422 0.04 -9.48 14.27
CA THR A 422 0.99 -8.72 13.45
C THR A 422 0.49 -7.30 13.18
N VAL A 423 -0.82 -7.10 12.98
CA VAL A 423 -1.41 -5.74 12.94
C VAL A 423 -1.09 -5.00 14.23
N GLN A 424 -1.27 -5.61 15.39
CA GLN A 424 -1.00 -4.97 16.69
C GLN A 424 0.50 -4.64 16.90
N GLU A 425 1.41 -5.40 16.29
CA GLU A 425 2.86 -5.07 16.31
C GLU A 425 3.18 -3.75 15.59
N TYR A 426 2.36 -3.36 14.61
CA TYR A 426 2.54 -2.16 13.79
C TYR A 426 1.58 -1.01 14.11
N ASP A 427 0.36 -1.29 14.60
CA ASP A 427 -0.69 -0.30 14.90
C ASP A 427 -0.72 0.12 16.38
N GLY A 428 -0.28 -0.74 17.30
CA GLY A 428 -0.60 -0.63 18.73
C GLY A 428 0.59 -0.38 19.67
N PRO A 429 0.34 0.05 20.91
CA PRO A 429 1.34 0.27 21.97
C PRO A 429 1.88 -1.03 22.62
N GLY A 430 1.34 -2.18 22.21
CA GLY A 430 1.39 -3.43 22.95
C GLY A 430 0.74 -4.59 22.18
N ARG A 431 1.05 -5.83 22.56
CA ARG A 431 0.36 -7.05 22.10
C ARG A 431 -0.82 -7.32 23.03
N ALA A 432 -1.98 -7.67 22.48
CA ALA A 432 -3.12 -8.15 23.26
C ALA A 432 -2.77 -9.45 24.01
N ALA A 433 -3.57 -9.80 25.03
CA ALA A 433 -3.37 -11.02 25.81
C ALA A 433 -3.44 -12.31 24.96
N SER A 434 -4.17 -12.28 23.84
CA SER A 434 -4.27 -13.38 22.89
C SER A 434 -3.03 -13.56 22.02
N CYS A 435 -2.08 -12.63 22.05
CA CYS A 435 -0.87 -12.65 21.24
C CYS A 435 0.35 -13.03 22.10
N ASP A 436 1.17 -13.95 21.61
CA ASP A 436 2.31 -14.45 22.39
C ASP A 436 3.37 -13.37 22.60
N LYS A 437 3.70 -13.12 23.87
CA LYS A 437 4.64 -12.08 24.28
C LYS A 437 6.10 -12.45 24.01
N ARG A 438 6.42 -13.74 23.80
CA ARG A 438 7.76 -14.27 23.53
C ARG A 438 8.27 -13.91 22.14
N LEU A 439 7.40 -13.50 21.22
CA LEU A 439 7.79 -13.07 19.89
C LEU A 439 8.88 -11.97 19.98
N PRO A 440 10.04 -12.15 19.31
CA PRO A 440 11.24 -11.34 19.53
C PRO A 440 11.13 -9.94 18.93
N TYR A 441 10.04 -9.65 18.22
CA TYR A 441 9.91 -8.43 17.45
C TYR A 441 9.45 -7.27 18.31
N PRO A 442 10.13 -6.11 18.23
CA PRO A 442 9.71 -4.94 18.97
C PRO A 442 8.39 -4.41 18.39
N ILE A 443 7.49 -4.05 19.28
CA ILE A 443 6.25 -3.35 18.94
C ILE A 443 6.63 -1.92 18.56
N ARG A 444 6.25 -1.49 17.35
CA ARG A 444 6.63 -0.19 16.81
C ARG A 444 5.48 0.32 15.97
N TYR A 445 5.05 1.54 16.24
CA TYR A 445 4.11 2.19 15.35
C TYR A 445 4.76 2.40 13.96
N ARG A 446 4.23 1.69 12.97
CA ARG A 446 4.69 1.66 11.58
C ARG A 446 3.46 1.66 10.68
N PRO A 447 2.84 2.82 10.44
CA PRO A 447 1.61 2.91 9.67
C PRO A 447 1.86 2.56 8.21
N ASP A 448 3.09 2.74 7.73
CA ASP A 448 3.57 2.26 6.43
C ASP A 448 3.56 0.73 6.33
N ALA A 449 3.83 0.01 7.42
CA ALA A 449 3.77 -1.45 7.47
C ALA A 449 2.33 -1.98 7.57
N LEU A 450 1.34 -1.13 7.81
CA LEU A 450 -0.08 -1.47 7.75
C LEU A 450 -0.69 -1.24 6.36
N LEU A 451 0.02 -0.53 5.48
CA LEU A 451 -0.38 -0.39 4.09
C LEU A 451 -0.26 -1.73 3.36
N ASN A 452 -0.89 -1.81 2.19
CA ASN A 452 -0.91 -3.01 1.35
C ASN A 452 0.46 -3.71 1.25
N PRO A 453 0.59 -4.92 1.83
CA PRO A 453 1.84 -5.67 1.81
C PRO A 453 2.40 -5.97 0.41
N ALA A 454 1.56 -6.12 -0.61
CA ALA A 454 2.04 -6.38 -1.97
C ALA A 454 2.84 -5.21 -2.58
N VAL A 455 2.55 -3.99 -2.11
CA VAL A 455 3.08 -2.74 -2.68
C VAL A 455 4.16 -2.13 -1.79
N TYR A 456 3.92 -2.04 -0.48
CA TYR A 456 4.73 -1.22 0.43
C TYR A 456 5.73 -2.02 1.27
N HIS A 457 5.61 -3.35 1.34
CA HIS A 457 6.59 -4.20 2.04
C HIS A 457 7.67 -4.67 1.09
N ASP A 458 8.93 -4.51 1.49
CA ASP A 458 10.08 -5.09 0.82
C ASP A 458 10.87 -6.02 1.76
N ALA A 459 11.43 -7.07 1.18
CA ALA A 459 12.26 -8.04 1.91
C ALA A 459 13.43 -8.52 1.05
N MET A 460 14.39 -9.20 1.67
CA MET A 460 15.48 -9.86 0.95
C MET A 460 14.90 -10.91 -0.01
N PRO A 461 15.11 -10.78 -1.33
CA PRO A 461 14.49 -11.63 -2.34
C PRO A 461 15.03 -13.08 -2.33
N ALA A 462 16.22 -13.30 -1.76
CA ALA A 462 16.89 -14.59 -1.74
C ALA A 462 16.96 -15.21 -3.15
N SER A 463 16.69 -16.51 -3.29
CA SER A 463 16.81 -17.25 -4.55
C SER A 463 15.86 -16.81 -5.67
N VAL A 464 14.91 -15.90 -5.46
CA VAL A 464 14.08 -15.38 -6.56
C VAL A 464 14.87 -14.49 -7.52
N ILE A 465 16.11 -14.10 -7.20
CA ILE A 465 17.00 -13.37 -8.12
C ILE A 465 17.63 -14.26 -9.20
N LYS A 466 17.58 -15.59 -9.04
CA LYS A 466 18.24 -16.54 -9.96
C LYS A 466 17.80 -16.42 -11.43
N PRO A 467 16.55 -16.07 -11.78
CA PRO A 467 16.19 -15.75 -13.16
C PRO A 467 16.99 -14.59 -13.75
N ILE A 468 17.23 -13.52 -12.97
CA ILE A 468 18.09 -12.39 -13.39
C ILE A 468 19.52 -12.89 -13.62
N MET A 469 20.05 -13.69 -12.69
CA MET A 469 21.40 -14.26 -12.82
C MET A 469 21.52 -15.17 -14.04
N ALA A 470 20.55 -16.06 -14.25
CA ALA A 470 20.54 -16.99 -15.37
C ALA A 470 20.46 -16.25 -16.71
N ALA A 471 19.66 -15.18 -16.80
CA ALA A 471 19.61 -14.34 -17.99
C ALA A 471 20.96 -13.68 -18.28
N ALA A 472 21.64 -13.15 -17.25
CA ALA A 472 22.98 -12.59 -17.41
C ALA A 472 24.00 -13.65 -17.89
N PHE A 473 23.91 -14.87 -17.36
CA PHE A 473 24.82 -15.97 -17.71
C PHE A 473 24.62 -16.49 -19.13
N LEU A 474 23.36 -16.59 -19.58
CA LEU A 474 23.03 -17.06 -20.92
C LEU A 474 23.33 -16.00 -21.99
N SER A 475 23.36 -14.73 -21.61
CA SER A 475 23.77 -13.60 -22.47
C SER A 475 25.25 -13.25 -22.36
N ASP A 476 26.05 -13.99 -21.59
CA ASP A 476 27.47 -13.75 -21.43
C ASP A 476 28.20 -13.91 -22.80
N PRO A 477 28.99 -12.92 -23.24
CA PRO A 477 29.61 -12.96 -24.57
C PRO A 477 30.67 -14.05 -24.73
N ASP A 478 31.30 -14.50 -23.64
CA ASP A 478 32.40 -15.47 -23.69
C ASP A 478 31.89 -16.92 -23.66
N VAL A 479 30.80 -17.17 -22.93
CA VAL A 479 30.31 -18.54 -22.67
C VAL A 479 28.81 -18.76 -22.90
N GLY A 480 28.03 -17.69 -23.00
CA GLY A 480 26.56 -17.73 -23.03
C GLY A 480 26.01 -18.52 -24.21
N ALA A 481 26.49 -18.24 -25.43
CA ALA A 481 26.05 -18.95 -26.64
C ALA A 481 26.27 -20.48 -26.55
N ARG A 482 27.40 -20.91 -25.96
CA ARG A 482 27.70 -22.33 -25.75
C ARG A 482 26.76 -22.95 -24.72
N TRP A 483 26.51 -22.27 -23.60
CA TRP A 483 25.58 -22.76 -22.57
C TRP A 483 24.15 -22.83 -23.10
N LEU A 484 23.71 -21.81 -23.82
CA LEU A 484 22.39 -21.77 -24.43
C LEU A 484 22.18 -22.93 -25.42
N ALA A 485 23.13 -23.16 -26.33
CA ALA A 485 23.07 -24.27 -27.28
C ALA A 485 22.98 -25.64 -26.57
N ALA A 486 23.72 -25.81 -25.47
CA ALA A 486 23.68 -27.03 -24.67
C ALA A 486 22.31 -27.23 -23.99
N GLU A 487 21.71 -26.17 -23.44
CA GLU A 487 20.38 -26.22 -22.84
C GLU A 487 19.30 -26.51 -23.88
N GLN A 488 19.34 -25.85 -25.04
CA GLN A 488 18.42 -26.09 -26.15
C GLN A 488 18.49 -27.54 -26.66
N ALA A 489 19.69 -28.09 -26.81
CA ALA A 489 19.87 -29.49 -27.17
C ALA A 489 19.30 -30.44 -26.10
N ALA A 490 19.47 -30.11 -24.82
CA ALA A 490 18.91 -30.88 -23.71
C ALA A 490 17.37 -30.80 -23.66
N MET A 491 16.76 -29.65 -24.02
CA MET A 491 15.30 -29.49 -24.00
C MET A 491 14.57 -30.41 -24.98
N ARG A 492 15.25 -30.85 -26.05
CA ARG A 492 14.71 -31.80 -27.04
C ARG A 492 14.60 -33.22 -26.50
N ARG A 493 15.24 -33.52 -25.37
CA ARG A 493 15.18 -34.83 -24.71
C ARG A 493 14.14 -34.79 -23.59
N PRO A 494 13.16 -35.72 -23.57
CA PRO A 494 12.22 -35.80 -22.46
C PRO A 494 12.96 -36.22 -21.17
N GLY A 495 12.53 -35.68 -20.03
CA GLY A 495 13.04 -36.06 -18.71
C GLY A 495 13.45 -34.89 -17.81
N THR A 496 13.87 -35.23 -16.60
CA THR A 496 14.30 -34.26 -15.58
C THR A 496 15.61 -33.57 -15.99
N PRO A 497 15.72 -32.24 -15.85
CA PRO A 497 16.96 -31.52 -16.14
C PRO A 497 18.19 -32.06 -15.36
N ALA A 498 19.29 -32.24 -16.08
CA ALA A 498 20.55 -32.78 -15.56
C ALA A 498 21.11 -31.97 -14.38
N LEU A 499 21.93 -32.59 -13.52
CA LEU A 499 22.43 -31.97 -12.28
C LEU A 499 23.11 -30.61 -12.53
N ASP A 500 23.98 -30.57 -13.53
CA ASP A 500 24.88 -29.44 -13.79
C ASP A 500 24.36 -28.45 -14.83
N SER A 501 23.23 -28.78 -15.48
CA SER A 501 22.52 -27.88 -16.40
C SER A 501 21.99 -26.63 -15.67
N MET A 502 21.88 -25.51 -16.37
CA MET A 502 21.25 -24.28 -15.87
C MET A 502 19.82 -24.57 -15.41
N ARG A 503 19.04 -25.27 -16.23
CA ARG A 503 17.66 -25.67 -15.90
C ARG A 503 17.59 -26.49 -14.62
N GLY A 504 18.50 -27.44 -14.45
CA GLY A 504 18.57 -28.27 -13.26
C GLY A 504 18.99 -27.50 -12.00
N GLN A 505 19.95 -26.59 -12.12
CA GLN A 505 20.36 -25.72 -11.01
C GLN A 505 19.23 -24.77 -10.59
N LEU A 506 18.44 -24.26 -11.54
CA LEU A 506 17.22 -23.49 -11.28
C LEU A 506 16.17 -24.32 -10.52
N MET A 507 15.86 -25.52 -11.03
CA MET A 507 14.90 -26.46 -10.43
C MET A 507 15.23 -26.78 -8.96
N ARG A 508 16.49 -27.12 -8.67
CA ARG A 508 16.96 -27.48 -7.31
C ARG A 508 17.33 -26.29 -6.45
N SER A 509 17.27 -25.07 -6.99
CA SER A 509 17.71 -23.86 -6.30
C SER A 509 19.16 -23.93 -5.81
N ASN A 510 20.09 -24.52 -6.57
CA ASN A 510 21.48 -24.67 -6.14
C ASN A 510 22.23 -23.32 -6.22
N SER A 511 22.19 -22.55 -5.13
CA SER A 511 22.80 -21.22 -5.05
C SER A 511 24.32 -21.22 -5.17
N ALA A 512 25.00 -22.21 -4.57
CA ALA A 512 26.47 -22.31 -4.64
C ALA A 512 26.95 -22.41 -6.10
N ARG A 513 26.25 -23.19 -6.94
CA ARG A 513 26.59 -23.30 -8.37
C ARG A 513 26.22 -22.05 -9.17
N PHE A 514 25.18 -21.32 -8.76
CA PHE A 514 24.90 -20.00 -9.32
C PHE A 514 26.00 -18.98 -8.98
N LEU A 515 26.57 -19.04 -7.77
CA LEU A 515 27.70 -18.21 -7.38
C LEU A 515 28.98 -18.61 -8.10
N ASP A 516 29.25 -19.91 -8.28
CA ASP A 516 30.35 -20.37 -9.13
C ASP A 516 30.28 -19.74 -10.54
N ARG A 517 29.09 -19.72 -11.14
CA ARG A 517 28.88 -19.06 -12.45
C ARG A 517 29.07 -17.54 -12.34
N MET A 518 28.46 -16.91 -11.34
CA MET A 518 28.55 -15.46 -11.10
C MET A 518 29.98 -14.99 -10.92
N PHE A 519 30.85 -15.80 -10.30
CA PHE A 519 32.24 -15.45 -10.01
C PHE A 519 33.24 -16.12 -10.96
N CYS A 520 32.78 -16.65 -12.09
CA CYS A 520 33.63 -17.21 -13.14
C CYS A 520 34.54 -18.35 -12.67
N ALA A 521 33.98 -19.34 -11.97
CA ALA A 521 34.69 -20.54 -11.56
C ALA A 521 35.31 -21.30 -12.76
N ASP A 522 34.67 -21.25 -13.94
CA ASP A 522 35.19 -21.76 -15.22
C ASP A 522 36.43 -21.01 -15.72
N GLN A 523 36.69 -19.80 -15.20
CA GLN A 523 37.88 -18.98 -15.47
C GLN A 523 38.78 -18.90 -14.22
N ALA A 524 38.71 -19.90 -13.34
CA ALA A 524 39.46 -19.96 -12.09
C ALA A 524 39.32 -18.71 -11.18
N PHE A 525 38.15 -18.04 -11.28
CA PHE A 525 37.78 -16.81 -10.57
C PHE A 525 38.55 -15.55 -10.98
N ALA A 526 39.29 -15.59 -12.10
CA ALA A 526 40.08 -14.46 -12.60
C ALA A 526 39.25 -13.57 -13.54
N HIS A 527 39.54 -12.25 -13.53
CA HIS A 527 38.98 -11.25 -14.46
C HIS A 527 37.45 -11.26 -14.61
N CYS A 528 36.73 -11.70 -13.58
CA CYS A 528 35.31 -11.96 -13.70
C CYS A 528 34.47 -10.68 -13.76
N ARG A 529 33.73 -10.51 -14.85
CA ARG A 529 32.79 -9.39 -15.05
C ARG A 529 31.34 -9.72 -14.73
N ARG A 530 31.00 -11.01 -14.64
CA ARG A 530 29.60 -11.49 -14.47
C ARG A 530 28.82 -10.89 -13.31
N PRO A 531 29.39 -10.50 -12.14
CA PRO A 531 28.61 -9.80 -11.12
C PRO A 531 28.02 -8.49 -11.65
N TRP A 532 28.79 -7.75 -12.45
CA TRP A 532 28.37 -6.48 -13.02
C TRP A 532 27.39 -6.67 -14.17
N GLU A 533 27.54 -7.75 -14.95
CA GLU A 533 26.55 -8.14 -15.95
C GLU A 533 25.21 -8.56 -15.30
N VAL A 534 25.23 -9.19 -14.12
CA VAL A 534 24.03 -9.46 -13.31
C VAL A 534 23.37 -8.15 -12.84
N GLN A 535 24.17 -7.18 -12.38
CA GLN A 535 23.68 -5.85 -11.98
C GLN A 535 23.02 -5.11 -13.14
N ALA A 536 23.62 -5.15 -14.34
CA ALA A 536 23.07 -4.57 -15.55
C ALA A 536 21.81 -5.29 -16.02
N THR A 537 21.81 -6.62 -15.97
CA THR A 537 20.63 -7.45 -16.31
C THR A 537 19.46 -7.14 -15.38
N ALA A 538 19.69 -6.87 -14.09
CA ALA A 538 18.60 -6.47 -13.18
C ALA A 538 17.83 -5.22 -13.68
N LEU A 539 18.49 -4.26 -14.33
CA LEU A 539 17.83 -3.11 -14.97
C LEU A 539 16.90 -3.54 -16.12
N ALA A 540 17.28 -4.53 -16.93
CA ALA A 540 16.43 -5.07 -17.99
C ALA A 540 15.12 -5.67 -17.45
N PHE A 541 15.15 -6.24 -16.24
CA PHE A 541 13.98 -6.74 -15.50
C PHE A 541 13.19 -5.63 -14.77
N GLY A 542 13.61 -4.37 -14.89
CA GLY A 542 12.99 -3.21 -14.26
C GLY A 542 13.38 -3.01 -12.79
N TRP A 543 14.34 -3.78 -12.26
CA TRP A 543 14.96 -3.54 -10.95
C TRP A 543 16.04 -2.46 -11.09
N ASN A 544 16.63 -2.02 -9.97
CA ASN A 544 17.74 -1.05 -9.94
C ASN A 544 17.40 0.35 -10.52
N GLY A 545 16.14 0.65 -10.80
CA GLY A 545 15.71 1.99 -11.25
C GLY A 545 16.10 3.07 -10.24
N GLY A 546 16.62 4.20 -10.72
CA GLY A 546 17.05 5.32 -9.87
C GLY A 546 18.24 5.02 -8.95
N CYS A 547 19.05 4.00 -9.25
CA CYS A 547 20.19 3.61 -8.42
C CYS A 547 21.56 4.08 -8.95
N THR A 548 21.65 4.70 -10.13
CA THR A 548 22.95 5.14 -10.68
C THR A 548 23.65 6.12 -9.73
N ASP A 549 22.91 7.12 -9.26
CA ASP A 549 23.35 8.06 -8.23
C ASP A 549 22.83 7.68 -6.83
N PRO A 550 23.50 8.11 -5.75
CA PRO A 550 23.03 7.86 -4.38
C PRO A 550 21.66 8.51 -4.12
N ARG A 551 20.61 7.70 -3.97
CA ARG A 551 19.24 8.17 -3.78
C ARG A 551 18.45 7.35 -2.74
N TYR A 552 17.43 7.97 -2.14
CA TYR A 552 16.53 7.31 -1.18
C TYR A 552 15.43 6.49 -1.87
N ASP A 553 15.20 6.71 -3.15
CA ASP A 553 14.24 6.02 -4.00
C ASP A 553 14.90 5.04 -4.98
N CYS A 554 16.19 4.73 -4.80
CA CYS A 554 16.84 3.65 -5.52
C CYS A 554 16.09 2.32 -5.34
N GLY A 555 15.76 1.69 -6.47
CA GLY A 555 15.02 0.44 -6.55
C GLY A 555 13.50 0.60 -6.44
N LYS A 556 13.00 1.84 -6.51
CA LYS A 556 11.55 2.12 -6.61
C LYS A 556 11.10 2.23 -8.06
N ARG A 557 9.78 2.24 -8.28
CA ARG A 557 9.15 2.45 -9.59
C ARG A 557 7.82 3.19 -9.44
N ASP A 558 7.38 3.89 -10.49
CA ASP A 558 6.05 4.49 -10.56
C ASP A 558 4.97 3.41 -10.70
N LEU A 559 4.16 3.23 -9.66
CA LEU A 559 3.02 2.30 -9.63
C LEU A 559 1.91 2.70 -10.61
N LEU A 560 1.68 4.01 -10.80
CA LEU A 560 0.49 4.50 -11.49
C LEU A 560 0.57 4.22 -12.98
N PHE A 561 1.68 4.63 -13.60
CA PHE A 561 1.85 4.62 -15.06
C PHE A 561 3.04 3.77 -15.53
N GLY A 562 3.71 3.05 -14.62
CA GLY A 562 4.78 2.11 -14.95
C GLY A 562 6.11 2.75 -15.36
N ARG A 563 6.27 4.07 -15.21
CA ARG A 563 7.47 4.82 -15.59
C ARG A 563 8.66 4.57 -14.66
N GLU A 564 9.85 4.85 -15.18
CA GLU A 564 11.07 4.86 -14.39
C GLU A 564 11.13 6.08 -13.46
N VAL A 565 11.88 5.96 -12.37
CA VAL A 565 12.04 7.01 -11.35
C VAL A 565 12.68 8.28 -11.93
N ASP A 566 13.49 8.13 -12.98
CA ASP A 566 14.28 9.19 -13.60
C ASP A 566 13.67 9.71 -14.91
N ALA A 567 12.47 9.27 -15.26
CA ALA A 567 11.76 9.79 -16.41
C ALA A 567 11.42 11.27 -16.16
N SER A 568 12.25 12.19 -16.65
CA SER A 568 11.95 13.61 -16.71
C SER A 568 10.82 13.86 -17.71
N ASP A 569 9.98 14.86 -17.44
CA ASP A 569 9.12 15.39 -18.50
C ASP A 569 10.00 16.19 -19.47
N ASP A 570 9.83 15.99 -20.78
CA ASP A 570 10.52 16.82 -21.80
C ASP A 570 10.16 18.32 -21.67
N SER A 571 9.10 18.66 -20.90
CA SER A 571 8.66 20.03 -20.68
C SER A 571 9.33 20.77 -19.52
N GLY A 572 9.91 20.09 -18.52
CA GLY A 572 10.58 20.72 -17.36
C GLY A 572 9.71 21.60 -16.45
N VAL A 573 8.38 21.61 -16.59
CA VAL A 573 7.49 22.57 -15.89
C VAL A 573 6.75 21.94 -14.70
N VAL A 574 6.48 20.63 -14.70
CA VAL A 574 5.76 19.94 -13.60
C VAL A 574 6.31 18.52 -13.41
N ALA A 575 6.71 18.18 -12.18
CA ALA A 575 7.14 16.82 -11.86
C ALA A 575 6.02 15.80 -12.19
N PRO A 576 6.34 14.68 -12.84
CA PRO A 576 5.35 13.68 -13.24
C PRO A 576 4.58 13.13 -12.04
N LEU A 577 3.24 12.99 -12.19
CA LEU A 577 2.39 12.37 -11.17
C LEU A 577 2.76 10.90 -10.99
N ALA A 578 3.44 10.55 -9.91
CA ALA A 578 3.91 9.20 -9.67
C ALA A 578 3.71 8.76 -8.22
N THR A 579 3.39 7.49 -8.02
CA THR A 579 3.44 6.83 -6.72
C THR A 579 4.65 5.91 -6.71
N LEU A 580 5.75 6.38 -6.13
CA LEU A 580 6.99 5.60 -6.07
C LEU A 580 6.92 4.53 -4.99
N VAL A 581 6.93 3.26 -5.41
CA VAL A 581 6.83 2.10 -4.53
C VAL A 581 8.08 1.23 -4.63
N PRO A 582 8.48 0.51 -3.56
CA PRO A 582 9.55 -0.47 -3.65
C PRO A 582 9.28 -1.48 -4.77
N TYR A 583 10.25 -1.70 -5.64
CA TYR A 583 10.14 -2.63 -6.76
C TYR A 583 11.24 -3.68 -6.68
N GLY A 584 12.50 -3.29 -6.85
CA GLY A 584 13.60 -4.22 -6.74
C GLY A 584 14.96 -3.56 -6.83
N ARG A 585 15.91 -4.03 -6.03
CA ARG A 585 17.33 -3.68 -6.15
C ARG A 585 18.22 -4.89 -5.87
N LEU A 586 19.32 -4.96 -6.62
CA LEU A 586 20.32 -6.02 -6.55
C LEU A 586 21.70 -5.43 -6.86
N LEU A 587 22.71 -5.84 -6.09
CA LEU A 587 24.08 -5.34 -6.16
C LEU A 587 24.14 -3.82 -5.95
N ALA A 588 23.44 -3.36 -4.93
CA ALA A 588 23.40 -1.97 -4.50
C ALA A 588 24.05 -1.82 -3.11
N GLU A 589 24.47 -0.60 -2.76
CA GLU A 589 25.10 -0.27 -1.48
C GLU A 589 24.63 1.08 -0.92
N PRO A 590 24.52 1.22 0.42
CA PRO A 590 24.34 2.51 1.05
C PRO A 590 25.62 3.34 0.98
N LEU A 591 25.45 4.64 0.76
CA LEU A 591 26.56 5.58 0.71
C LEU A 591 27.36 5.55 2.02
N GLY A 592 28.65 5.23 1.91
CA GLY A 592 29.57 5.14 3.06
C GLY A 592 29.24 4.01 4.04
N ASN A 593 28.50 2.97 3.62
CA ASN A 593 28.11 1.83 4.46
C ASN A 593 27.29 2.20 5.71
N LYS A 594 26.59 3.33 5.67
CA LYS A 594 25.77 3.82 6.79
C LYS A 594 24.32 3.37 6.65
N LEU A 595 23.75 2.82 7.71
CA LEU A 595 22.32 2.47 7.75
C LEU A 595 21.47 3.72 7.52
N GLY A 596 20.48 3.60 6.63
CA GLY A 596 19.57 4.70 6.28
C GLY A 596 20.18 5.76 5.36
N ALA A 597 21.41 5.60 4.89
CA ALA A 597 21.97 6.48 3.85
C ALA A 597 21.33 6.23 2.48
N PRO A 598 21.40 7.20 1.55
CA PRO A 598 21.03 6.99 0.15
C PRO A 598 21.74 5.76 -0.43
N ILE A 599 21.03 5.00 -1.26
CA ILE A 599 21.54 3.79 -1.89
C ILE A 599 21.96 4.11 -3.33
N ARG A 600 23.03 3.48 -3.81
CA ARG A 600 23.45 3.48 -5.22
C ARG A 600 23.80 2.07 -5.69
N LEU A 601 23.98 1.89 -6.99
CA LEU A 601 24.62 0.71 -7.55
C LEU A 601 26.05 0.58 -7.04
N ARG A 602 26.47 -0.64 -6.75
CA ARG A 602 27.87 -0.91 -6.41
C ARG A 602 28.73 -0.64 -7.65
N PRO A 603 29.82 0.14 -7.53
CA PRO A 603 30.72 0.37 -8.65
C PRO A 603 31.40 -0.94 -9.05
N ALA A 604 31.60 -1.13 -10.35
CA ALA A 604 32.37 -2.24 -10.86
C ALA A 604 33.81 -2.14 -10.31
N THR A 605 34.22 -3.16 -9.55
CA THR A 605 35.53 -3.20 -8.90
C THR A 605 36.23 -4.54 -9.20
N PRO A 606 37.55 -4.56 -9.36
CA PRO A 606 38.30 -5.80 -9.49
C PRO A 606 38.13 -6.67 -8.23
N LEU A 607 37.74 -7.92 -8.42
CA LEU A 607 37.62 -8.89 -7.34
C LEU A 607 38.94 -9.65 -7.18
N ASP A 608 39.43 -9.76 -5.95
CA ASP A 608 40.62 -10.54 -5.61
C ASP A 608 40.33 -12.05 -5.80
N PRO A 609 40.93 -12.71 -6.81
CA PRO A 609 40.63 -14.11 -7.12
C PRO A 609 40.98 -15.06 -5.98
N ALA A 610 41.98 -14.74 -5.15
CA ALA A 610 42.36 -15.56 -4.01
C ALA A 610 41.27 -15.52 -2.93
N ARG A 611 40.72 -14.34 -2.64
CA ARG A 611 39.60 -14.20 -1.69
C ARG A 611 38.34 -14.87 -2.19
N VAL A 612 38.02 -14.72 -3.48
CA VAL A 612 36.86 -15.37 -4.10
C VAL A 612 37.01 -16.89 -4.05
N ARG A 613 38.20 -17.44 -4.31
CA ARG A 613 38.47 -18.88 -4.22
C ARG A 613 38.34 -19.41 -2.80
N LEU A 614 38.83 -18.68 -1.80
CA LEU A 614 38.65 -19.02 -0.39
C LEU A 614 37.16 -19.03 0.01
N CYS A 615 36.41 -18.04 -0.45
CA CYS A 615 34.96 -18.00 -0.31
C CYS A 615 34.29 -19.23 -0.94
N ALA A 616 34.60 -19.52 -2.19
CA ALA A 616 33.98 -20.61 -2.95
C ALA A 616 34.23 -21.99 -2.32
N ALA A 617 35.35 -22.16 -1.61
CA ALA A 617 35.72 -23.40 -0.93
C ALA A 617 35.05 -23.62 0.43
N GLY A 618 34.23 -22.67 0.90
CA GLY A 618 33.49 -22.83 2.16
C GLY A 618 34.36 -22.82 3.41
N ALA A 619 33.79 -23.24 4.54
CA ALA A 619 34.47 -23.24 5.83
C ALA A 619 35.39 -24.46 6.01
N ASP A 620 35.10 -25.58 5.33
CA ASP A 620 35.93 -26.78 5.32
C ASP A 620 37.13 -26.68 4.34
N GLY A 621 37.14 -25.66 3.48
CA GLY A 621 38.20 -25.40 2.51
C GLY A 621 38.17 -26.34 1.31
N GLN A 622 37.11 -27.12 1.12
CA GLN A 622 36.93 -28.08 0.05
C GLN A 622 35.80 -27.66 -0.89
N ARG A 623 36.12 -27.46 -2.17
CA ARG A 623 35.08 -27.19 -3.18
C ARG A 623 34.21 -28.42 -3.42
N GLY A 624 32.93 -28.18 -3.63
CA GLY A 624 31.96 -29.24 -3.92
C GLY A 624 31.33 -29.83 -2.67
N SER A 625 31.61 -29.25 -1.50
CA SER A 625 31.02 -29.62 -0.22
C SER A 625 29.63 -29.00 -0.06
N ARG A 626 29.03 -29.16 1.13
CA ARG A 626 27.75 -28.53 1.47
C ARG A 626 27.88 -27.08 1.92
N ASP A 627 29.09 -26.62 2.26
CA ASP A 627 29.34 -25.29 2.83
C ASP A 627 30.04 -24.33 1.86
N ASP A 628 30.12 -24.69 0.56
CA ASP A 628 30.56 -23.80 -0.51
C ASP A 628 29.93 -22.40 -0.37
N TRP A 629 30.75 -21.35 -0.45
CA TRP A 629 30.35 -19.94 -0.29
C TRP A 629 29.86 -19.53 1.10
N GLU A 630 29.89 -20.42 2.10
CA GLU A 630 29.63 -20.07 3.49
C GLU A 630 30.82 -19.38 4.16
N LYS A 631 30.54 -18.59 5.20
CA LYS A 631 31.53 -17.93 6.08
C LYS A 631 32.60 -17.11 5.35
N CYS A 632 32.28 -16.59 4.18
CA CYS A 632 33.06 -15.58 3.45
C CYS A 632 33.58 -14.46 4.36
N ARG A 633 34.87 -14.13 4.26
CA ARG A 633 35.53 -13.04 5.00
C ARG A 633 36.24 -12.10 4.03
N GLY A 634 36.37 -10.82 4.39
CA GLY A 634 37.24 -9.88 3.64
C GLY A 634 36.58 -8.67 2.99
N GLY A 635 35.53 -8.09 3.60
CA GLY A 635 34.93 -6.82 3.16
C GLY A 635 34.11 -6.96 1.88
N GLY A 636 34.43 -6.18 0.83
CA GLY A 636 33.59 -6.04 -0.37
C GLY A 636 33.24 -7.32 -1.13
N VAL A 637 34.07 -8.37 -1.07
CA VAL A 637 33.72 -9.69 -1.67
C VAL A 637 32.54 -10.33 -0.93
N VAL A 638 32.49 -10.22 0.40
CA VAL A 638 31.41 -10.78 1.24
C VAL A 638 30.08 -10.12 0.90
N ASP A 639 30.11 -8.79 0.70
CA ASP A 639 28.93 -8.01 0.34
C ASP A 639 28.35 -8.42 -1.00
N ILE A 640 29.20 -8.63 -2.02
CA ILE A 640 28.76 -9.06 -3.36
C ILE A 640 28.26 -10.51 -3.33
N VAL A 641 28.92 -11.39 -2.57
CA VAL A 641 28.45 -12.77 -2.36
C VAL A 641 27.07 -12.75 -1.70
N ALA A 642 26.87 -11.94 -0.64
CA ALA A 642 25.59 -11.80 0.03
C ALA A 642 24.48 -11.32 -0.92
N GLU A 643 24.76 -10.34 -1.77
CA GLU A 643 23.84 -9.91 -2.84
C GLU A 643 23.56 -11.05 -3.84
N GLY A 644 24.55 -11.86 -4.20
CA GLY A 644 24.40 -13.04 -5.05
C GLY A 644 23.57 -14.17 -4.41
N TRP A 645 23.42 -14.17 -3.09
CA TRP A 645 22.45 -14.99 -2.37
C TRP A 645 21.05 -14.36 -2.32
N GLY A 646 20.88 -13.14 -2.84
CA GLY A 646 19.67 -12.32 -2.70
C GLY A 646 19.50 -11.75 -1.28
N GLN A 647 20.60 -11.56 -0.57
CA GLN A 647 20.66 -11.03 0.79
C GLN A 647 21.43 -9.69 0.81
N GLY A 648 21.90 -9.27 1.99
CA GLY A 648 22.60 -8.00 2.14
C GLY A 648 21.64 -6.82 2.00
N HIS A 649 21.86 -5.96 1.01
CA HIS A 649 21.03 -4.81 0.68
C HIS A 649 20.03 -5.06 -0.45
N ALA A 650 20.08 -6.23 -1.10
CA ALA A 650 19.07 -6.68 -2.06
C ALA A 650 17.68 -6.62 -1.43
N ARG A 651 16.73 -5.97 -2.10
CA ARG A 651 15.34 -5.86 -1.62
C ARG A 651 14.38 -5.88 -2.80
N SER A 652 13.20 -6.46 -2.60
CA SER A 652 12.10 -6.40 -3.56
C SER A 652 10.76 -6.52 -2.83
N SER A 653 9.68 -6.06 -3.47
CA SER A 653 8.28 -6.25 -3.06
C SER A 653 7.63 -7.40 -3.84
N ALA A 654 6.43 -7.82 -3.45
CA ALA A 654 5.66 -8.81 -4.21
C ALA A 654 5.37 -8.33 -5.64
N LEU A 655 5.00 -7.05 -5.80
CA LEU A 655 4.84 -6.40 -7.10
C LEU A 655 6.12 -6.45 -7.94
N GLY A 656 7.28 -6.18 -7.33
CA GLY A 656 8.54 -6.13 -8.05
C GLY A 656 9.05 -7.49 -8.54
N VAL A 657 8.87 -8.57 -7.77
CA VAL A 657 9.17 -9.93 -8.25
C VAL A 657 8.15 -10.38 -9.30
N ALA A 658 6.86 -10.03 -9.16
CA ALA A 658 5.84 -10.32 -10.18
C ALA A 658 6.19 -9.63 -11.50
N GLY A 659 6.60 -8.37 -11.46
CA GLY A 659 7.00 -7.62 -12.64
C GLY A 659 8.29 -8.13 -13.29
N MET A 660 9.26 -8.58 -12.49
CA MET A 660 10.44 -9.31 -12.98
C MET A 660 10.03 -10.58 -13.75
N MET A 661 9.11 -11.36 -13.20
CA MET A 661 8.62 -12.58 -13.86
C MET A 661 7.77 -12.28 -15.10
N ALA A 662 6.99 -11.20 -15.10
CA ALA A 662 6.24 -10.75 -16.26
C ALA A 662 7.17 -10.40 -17.42
N ALA A 663 8.28 -9.67 -17.14
CA ALA A 663 9.28 -9.35 -18.16
C ALA A 663 9.95 -10.61 -18.75
N LEU A 664 10.28 -11.59 -17.90
CA LEU A 664 10.83 -12.88 -18.36
C LEU A 664 9.84 -13.62 -19.26
N ALA A 665 8.58 -13.69 -18.83
CA ALA A 665 7.55 -14.42 -19.53
C ALA A 665 7.13 -13.76 -20.85
N ALA A 666 7.11 -12.42 -20.90
CA ALA A 666 6.95 -11.66 -22.14
C ALA A 666 8.06 -11.99 -23.14
N ALA A 667 9.33 -12.01 -22.70
CA ALA A 667 10.46 -12.38 -23.55
C ALA A 667 10.36 -13.84 -24.04
N ALA A 668 9.98 -14.78 -23.17
CA ALA A 668 9.77 -16.18 -23.57
C ALA A 668 8.59 -16.36 -24.52
N ASN A 669 7.57 -15.49 -24.46
CA ASN A 669 6.49 -15.45 -25.44
C ASN A 669 6.90 -14.84 -26.79
N GLY A 670 8.14 -14.34 -26.92
CA GLY A 670 8.64 -13.69 -28.13
C GLY A 670 8.15 -12.24 -28.30
N GLN A 671 7.68 -11.59 -27.22
CA GLN A 671 7.26 -10.19 -27.28
C GLN A 671 8.47 -9.27 -27.48
N THR A 672 8.47 -8.49 -28.55
CA THR A 672 9.53 -7.52 -28.86
C THR A 672 9.38 -6.23 -28.08
N ASP A 673 8.16 -5.86 -27.74
CA ASP A 673 7.83 -4.67 -26.97
C ASP A 673 7.07 -5.06 -25.71
N VAL A 674 7.54 -4.58 -24.56
CA VAL A 674 7.00 -4.94 -23.25
C VAL A 674 6.51 -3.69 -22.54
N ARG A 675 5.26 -3.72 -22.10
CA ARG A 675 4.70 -2.69 -21.22
C ARG A 675 5.05 -3.00 -19.77
N LYS A 676 5.41 -1.94 -19.05
CA LYS A 676 5.80 -2.04 -17.64
C LYS A 676 4.56 -2.11 -16.75
N PRO A 677 4.65 -2.76 -15.57
CA PRO A 677 3.52 -2.86 -14.64
C PRO A 677 2.92 -1.51 -14.28
N HIS A 678 1.60 -1.36 -14.41
CA HIS A 678 0.89 -0.11 -14.13
C HIS A 678 -0.51 -0.35 -13.55
N LEU A 679 -0.92 0.54 -12.65
CA LEU A 679 -2.22 0.49 -11.96
C LEU A 679 -3.31 1.28 -12.68
N VAL A 680 -2.94 2.33 -13.43
CA VAL A 680 -3.89 3.23 -14.09
C VAL A 680 -3.91 2.94 -15.58
N ASN A 681 -5.05 2.46 -16.06
CA ASN A 681 -5.30 2.23 -17.48
C ASN A 681 -5.52 3.56 -18.23
N GLY A 682 -6.19 4.52 -17.58
CA GLY A 682 -6.47 5.81 -18.17
C GLY A 682 -7.10 6.82 -17.21
N LEU A 683 -7.11 8.08 -17.65
CA LEU A 683 -7.84 9.17 -17.04
C LEU A 683 -8.91 9.65 -18.03
N ARG A 684 -10.09 9.99 -17.51
CA ARG A 684 -11.28 10.29 -18.34
C ARG A 684 -12.01 11.53 -17.84
N GLY A 685 -12.44 12.37 -18.78
CA GLY A 685 -13.41 13.46 -18.54
C GLY A 685 -14.86 13.02 -18.73
N VAL A 686 -15.79 13.96 -18.66
CA VAL A 686 -17.24 13.76 -18.88
C VAL A 686 -17.60 13.93 -20.35
N GLY A 687 -18.09 12.86 -21.00
CA GLY A 687 -18.58 12.94 -22.38
C GLY A 687 -18.30 11.65 -23.16
N PRO A 688 -18.69 11.56 -24.45
CA PRO A 688 -18.47 10.36 -25.26
C PRO A 688 -16.98 10.04 -25.42
N ALA A 689 -16.62 8.76 -25.52
CA ALA A 689 -15.25 8.24 -25.46
C ALA A 689 -14.21 9.04 -26.26
N ASP A 690 -14.49 9.40 -27.52
CA ASP A 690 -13.55 10.17 -28.37
C ASP A 690 -13.32 11.61 -27.87
N SER A 691 -14.33 12.20 -27.23
CA SER A 691 -14.26 13.53 -26.62
C SER A 691 -13.82 13.51 -25.16
N ALA A 692 -13.87 12.35 -24.50
CA ALA A 692 -13.50 12.10 -23.10
C ALA A 692 -12.05 11.61 -22.93
N ARG A 693 -11.43 11.11 -24.00
CA ARG A 693 -10.00 10.80 -24.07
C ARG A 693 -9.19 12.09 -24.02
N LEU A 694 -8.37 12.23 -22.99
CA LEU A 694 -7.53 13.40 -22.76
C LEU A 694 -6.25 13.43 -23.65
N GLU A 695 -6.28 12.81 -24.84
CA GLU A 695 -5.08 12.43 -25.60
C GLU A 695 -4.07 13.57 -25.89
N PRO A 696 -4.45 14.80 -26.27
CA PRO A 696 -3.44 15.86 -26.49
C PRO A 696 -3.04 16.65 -25.23
N ALA A 697 -3.77 16.53 -24.10
CA ALA A 697 -3.50 17.28 -22.87
C ALA A 697 -2.77 16.42 -21.80
N VAL A 698 -3.00 15.11 -21.81
CA VAL A 698 -2.43 14.11 -20.89
C VAL A 698 -1.19 13.43 -21.44
N MET A 699 -0.69 13.84 -22.62
CA MET A 699 0.64 13.40 -23.12
C MET A 699 1.78 13.54 -22.08
N ARG A 700 1.63 14.43 -21.09
CA ARG A 700 2.56 14.63 -19.96
C ARG A 700 2.45 13.59 -18.83
N TRP A 701 1.35 12.83 -18.77
CA TRP A 701 1.07 11.80 -17.76
C TRP A 701 0.66 10.46 -18.38
N ASN A 702 1.01 10.25 -19.65
CA ASN A 702 0.69 9.03 -20.36
C ASN A 702 1.27 7.81 -19.66
N LEU A 703 0.54 6.70 -19.80
CA LEU A 703 1.06 5.37 -19.57
C LEU A 703 2.44 5.24 -20.23
N ALA A 704 3.41 4.65 -19.53
CA ALA A 704 4.70 4.35 -20.11
C ALA A 704 4.51 3.61 -21.45
N GLN A 705 5.15 4.11 -22.50
CA GLN A 705 5.10 3.46 -23.80
C GLN A 705 5.67 2.04 -23.67
N ALA A 706 5.21 1.14 -24.54
CA ALA A 706 5.86 -0.16 -24.64
C ALA A 706 7.31 0.07 -25.06
N GLU A 707 8.24 -0.59 -24.37
CA GLU A 707 9.67 -0.46 -24.64
C GLU A 707 10.21 -1.75 -25.25
N PRO A 708 11.25 -1.68 -26.09
CA PRO A 708 11.93 -2.87 -26.59
C PRO A 708 12.36 -3.78 -25.44
N GLY A 709 12.01 -5.07 -25.55
CA GLY A 709 12.43 -6.10 -24.63
C GLY A 709 13.95 -6.24 -24.63
N LYS A 710 14.57 -6.17 -23.45
CA LYS A 710 16.03 -6.28 -23.28
C LYS A 710 16.50 -7.67 -22.82
N ILE A 711 15.58 -8.63 -22.71
CA ILE A 711 15.85 -10.02 -22.32
C ILE A 711 15.77 -10.88 -23.58
N ALA A 712 16.80 -11.69 -23.83
CA ALA A 712 16.83 -12.58 -24.99
C ALA A 712 15.74 -13.67 -24.88
N HIS A 713 15.02 -13.90 -25.99
CA HIS A 713 13.90 -14.84 -26.06
C HIS A 713 14.32 -16.27 -25.71
N ASP A 714 15.38 -16.76 -26.34
CA ASP A 714 15.95 -18.09 -26.15
C ASP A 714 16.43 -18.35 -24.71
N ALA A 715 17.07 -17.35 -24.09
CA ALA A 715 17.46 -17.40 -22.68
C ALA A 715 16.22 -17.48 -21.79
N ALA A 716 15.19 -16.67 -22.06
CA ALA A 716 13.95 -16.66 -21.30
C ALA A 716 13.20 -18.00 -21.37
N GLU A 717 13.14 -18.63 -22.56
CA GLU A 717 12.56 -19.97 -22.72
C GLU A 717 13.29 -21.03 -21.89
N VAL A 718 14.63 -21.04 -21.91
CA VAL A 718 15.45 -21.96 -21.11
C VAL A 718 15.19 -21.76 -19.62
N ILE A 719 15.13 -20.51 -19.16
CA ILE A 719 14.89 -20.19 -17.75
C ILE A 719 13.50 -20.67 -17.32
N LEU A 720 12.43 -20.30 -18.02
CA LEU A 720 11.08 -20.75 -17.68
C LEU A 720 10.92 -22.26 -17.78
N SER A 721 11.56 -22.89 -18.75
CA SER A 721 11.60 -24.36 -18.83
C SER A 721 12.22 -24.96 -17.57
N GLY A 722 13.31 -24.41 -17.05
CA GLY A 722 13.88 -24.85 -15.76
C GLY A 722 12.95 -24.63 -14.57
N LEU A 723 12.29 -23.46 -14.52
CA LEU A 723 11.35 -23.11 -13.46
C LEU A 723 10.07 -23.98 -13.47
N SER A 724 9.67 -24.50 -14.62
CA SER A 724 8.52 -25.43 -14.75
C SER A 724 8.70 -26.77 -14.04
N TYR A 725 9.93 -27.10 -13.59
CA TYR A 725 10.19 -28.31 -12.79
C TYR A 725 10.23 -28.04 -11.28
N GLY A 726 10.16 -26.78 -10.84
CA GLY A 726 10.30 -26.39 -9.43
C GLY A 726 9.29 -27.08 -8.51
N HIS A 727 8.03 -27.20 -8.95
CA HIS A 727 6.97 -27.91 -8.22
C HIS A 727 6.93 -29.42 -8.48
N ARG A 728 7.57 -29.89 -9.55
CA ARG A 728 7.61 -31.32 -9.91
C ARG A 728 8.64 -32.07 -9.07
N ALA A 729 9.85 -31.52 -8.98
CA ALA A 729 11.01 -32.16 -8.37
C ALA A 729 11.94 -31.18 -7.62
N GLY A 730 11.53 -29.91 -7.50
CA GLY A 730 12.33 -28.85 -6.89
C GLY A 730 11.83 -28.37 -5.53
N THR A 731 12.21 -27.14 -5.20
CA THR A 731 11.97 -26.54 -3.87
C THR A 731 10.51 -26.16 -3.58
N SER A 732 9.63 -26.13 -4.60
CA SER A 732 8.19 -25.91 -4.39
C SER A 732 7.37 -27.19 -4.42
N ARG A 733 7.99 -28.37 -4.53
CA ARG A 733 7.27 -29.66 -4.60
C ARG A 733 6.37 -29.90 -3.39
N LEU A 734 6.90 -29.77 -2.18
CA LEU A 734 6.12 -30.01 -0.96
C LEU A 734 4.95 -29.03 -0.81
N ALA A 735 5.10 -27.79 -1.28
CA ALA A 735 4.01 -26.81 -1.31
C ALA A 735 2.93 -27.21 -2.33
N CYS A 736 3.34 -27.64 -3.53
CA CYS A 736 2.41 -28.16 -4.52
C CYS A 736 1.60 -29.34 -3.96
N GLU A 737 2.28 -30.26 -3.28
CA GLU A 737 1.64 -31.41 -2.66
C GLU A 737 0.73 -31.05 -1.48
N GLN A 738 0.73 -29.82 -0.96
CA GLN A 738 -0.32 -29.37 -0.04
C GLN A 738 -1.61 -29.00 -0.76
N VAL A 739 -1.51 -28.55 -2.02
CA VAL A 739 -2.64 -28.07 -2.84
C VAL A 739 -3.20 -29.18 -3.73
N PHE A 740 -2.32 -30.05 -4.25
CA PHE A 740 -2.64 -31.12 -5.17
C PHE A 740 -2.06 -32.47 -4.69
N ASP A 741 -2.38 -33.56 -5.38
CA ASP A 741 -1.66 -34.82 -5.21
C ASP A 741 -0.29 -34.80 -5.95
N ALA A 742 0.59 -35.72 -5.58
CA ALA A 742 1.96 -35.77 -6.10
C ALA A 742 2.02 -36.03 -7.61
N ARG A 743 1.06 -36.79 -8.17
CA ARG A 743 1.00 -37.07 -9.61
C ARG A 743 0.59 -35.82 -10.37
N THR A 744 -0.45 -35.13 -9.91
CA THR A 744 -0.86 -33.84 -10.46
C THR A 744 0.30 -32.83 -10.43
N CYS A 745 1.05 -32.75 -9.32
CA CYS A 745 2.23 -31.89 -9.24
C CYS A 745 3.33 -32.28 -10.23
N HIS A 746 3.56 -33.57 -10.47
CA HIS A 746 4.55 -34.04 -11.42
C HIS A 746 4.18 -33.68 -12.88
N ASP A 747 2.92 -33.82 -13.24
CA ASP A 747 2.44 -33.67 -14.63
C ASP A 747 2.09 -32.21 -14.98
N MET A 748 1.93 -31.34 -13.98
CA MET A 748 1.58 -29.93 -14.14
C MET A 748 2.64 -29.13 -14.92
N ASP A 749 2.23 -28.49 -16.02
CA ASP A 749 3.08 -27.69 -16.92
C ASP A 749 2.60 -26.25 -17.15
N TRP A 750 1.43 -25.90 -16.62
CA TRP A 750 0.82 -24.59 -16.78
C TRP A 750 1.40 -23.51 -15.86
N ILE A 751 2.33 -23.85 -14.96
CA ILE A 751 3.00 -22.92 -14.04
C ILE A 751 4.52 -23.17 -14.03
N ALA A 752 5.30 -22.10 -14.00
CA ALA A 752 6.75 -22.12 -13.88
C ALA A 752 7.18 -21.10 -12.84
N GLY A 753 7.81 -21.55 -11.76
CA GLY A 753 8.08 -20.67 -10.62
C GLY A 753 9.34 -20.95 -9.81
N LYS A 754 9.69 -19.99 -8.97
CA LYS A 754 10.88 -19.99 -8.12
C LYS A 754 10.54 -19.61 -6.69
N THR A 755 10.97 -20.43 -5.75
CA THR A 755 10.96 -20.09 -4.32
C THR A 755 12.18 -19.24 -3.93
N GLY A 756 12.04 -18.45 -2.87
CA GLY A 756 13.15 -17.82 -2.17
C GLY A 756 12.96 -17.89 -0.65
N THR A 757 14.02 -18.28 0.06
CA THR A 757 14.05 -18.26 1.53
C THR A 757 15.31 -17.48 1.95
N PRO A 758 15.19 -16.23 2.42
CA PRO A 758 16.32 -15.51 2.97
C PRO A 758 16.78 -16.17 4.28
N THR A 759 18.08 -16.11 4.56
CA THR A 759 18.61 -16.59 5.84
C THR A 759 17.96 -15.83 6.99
N PHE A 760 17.42 -16.57 7.94
CA PHE A 760 16.86 -16.03 9.17
C PHE A 760 17.66 -16.56 10.36
N PRO A 761 18.28 -15.68 11.19
CA PRO A 761 19.16 -16.10 12.29
C PRO A 761 18.51 -17.05 13.30
N ASN A 762 17.17 -17.06 13.37
CA ASN A 762 16.42 -17.83 14.34
C ASN A 762 15.76 -19.09 13.76
N ASP A 763 16.10 -19.52 12.54
CA ASP A 763 15.54 -20.74 11.93
C ASP A 763 15.73 -21.98 12.82
N GLY A 764 16.84 -22.06 13.57
CA GLY A 764 17.16 -23.17 14.47
C GLY A 764 16.71 -22.99 15.93
N ARG A 765 16.03 -21.89 16.28
CA ARG A 765 15.68 -21.56 17.67
C ARG A 765 14.18 -21.58 17.90
N SER A 766 13.76 -22.03 19.07
CA SER A 766 12.39 -21.91 19.58
C SER A 766 12.13 -20.53 20.21
N LEU A 767 10.87 -20.14 20.33
CA LEU A 767 10.46 -18.90 21.00
C LEU A 767 10.92 -18.83 22.46
N ASP A 768 10.97 -19.95 23.19
CA ASP A 768 11.47 -19.96 24.58
C ASP A 768 12.97 -19.73 24.65
N GLU A 769 13.73 -20.29 23.70
CA GLU A 769 15.16 -20.01 23.58
C GLU A 769 15.39 -18.55 23.21
N LEU A 770 14.59 -17.98 22.29
CA LEU A 770 14.69 -16.58 21.89
C LEU A 770 14.31 -15.64 23.01
N ALA A 771 13.22 -15.90 23.74
CA ALA A 771 12.80 -15.10 24.87
C ALA A 771 13.88 -15.07 25.95
N ARG A 772 14.50 -16.21 26.27
CA ARG A 772 15.64 -16.27 27.19
C ARG A 772 16.87 -15.56 26.65
N LEU A 773 17.20 -15.76 25.37
CA LEU A 773 18.34 -15.12 24.72
C LEU A 773 18.20 -13.60 24.70
N CYS A 774 16.99 -13.10 24.45
CA CYS A 774 16.70 -11.68 24.29
C CYS A 774 16.32 -10.99 25.62
N ALA A 775 16.08 -11.74 26.70
CA ALA A 775 16.02 -11.19 28.05
C ALA A 775 17.39 -10.58 28.43
N GLY A 776 17.40 -9.39 29.05
CA GLY A 776 18.61 -8.71 29.54
C GLY A 776 19.35 -7.82 28.51
N SER A 777 20.36 -7.09 29.00
CA SER A 777 21.12 -6.09 28.21
C SER A 777 21.81 -6.69 26.99
N VAL A 778 21.62 -6.04 25.84
CA VAL A 778 22.17 -6.45 24.53
C VAL A 778 23.68 -6.18 24.43
N ALA A 779 24.25 -5.38 25.34
CA ALA A 779 25.63 -4.91 25.28
C ALA A 779 26.69 -6.00 25.52
N SER A 780 26.37 -7.07 26.25
CA SER A 780 27.27 -8.20 26.52
C SER A 780 27.13 -9.38 25.53
N LYS A 781 26.23 -9.27 24.54
CA LYS A 781 25.87 -10.37 23.63
C LYS A 781 26.77 -10.44 22.40
N THR A 782 27.07 -11.66 21.94
CA THR A 782 27.85 -11.90 20.71
C THR A 782 27.15 -11.26 19.50
N HIS A 783 27.86 -11.07 18.38
CA HIS A 783 27.24 -10.52 17.16
C HIS A 783 26.07 -11.40 16.65
N SER A 784 26.20 -12.73 16.74
CA SER A 784 25.14 -13.67 16.38
C SER A 784 23.92 -13.54 17.29
N ASP A 785 24.13 -13.38 18.59
CA ASP A 785 23.03 -13.20 19.56
C ASP A 785 22.32 -11.86 19.38
N ARG A 786 23.08 -10.80 19.05
CA ARG A 786 22.51 -9.49 18.68
C ARG A 786 21.68 -9.55 17.41
N SER A 787 22.14 -10.33 16.42
CA SER A 787 21.41 -10.54 15.16
C SER A 787 20.13 -11.35 15.37
N ALA A 788 20.16 -12.34 16.27
CA ALA A 788 19.00 -13.15 16.67
C ALA A 788 17.89 -12.31 17.33
N CYS A 789 18.26 -11.32 18.14
CA CYS A 789 17.32 -10.36 18.73
C CYS A 789 17.03 -9.13 17.83
N GLY A 790 17.44 -9.19 16.56
CA GLY A 790 17.28 -8.11 15.60
C GLY A 790 15.87 -8.03 14.99
N PRO A 791 15.60 -7.01 14.16
CA PRO A 791 14.29 -6.79 13.55
C PRO A 791 14.04 -7.66 12.30
N LEU A 792 14.96 -8.54 11.93
CA LEU A 792 14.81 -9.42 10.77
C LEU A 792 13.59 -10.32 10.96
N ARG A 793 12.80 -10.51 9.90
CA ARG A 793 11.59 -11.33 9.91
C ARG A 793 11.77 -12.59 9.04
N PRO A 794 11.08 -13.69 9.36
CA PRO A 794 11.23 -14.99 8.70
C PRO A 794 10.40 -15.04 7.42
N TYR A 795 10.85 -14.39 6.36
CA TYR A 795 10.10 -14.36 5.10
C TYR A 795 10.24 -15.64 4.28
N LYS A 796 9.23 -15.97 3.47
CA LYS A 796 9.33 -16.87 2.30
C LYS A 796 8.71 -16.22 1.06
N TRP A 797 9.31 -16.50 -0.07
CA TRP A 797 8.92 -16.01 -1.38
C TRP A 797 8.50 -17.15 -2.31
N TYR A 798 7.60 -16.81 -3.22
CA TYR A 798 7.39 -17.54 -4.46
C TYR A 798 7.01 -16.57 -5.57
N VAL A 799 7.55 -16.80 -6.76
CA VAL A 799 7.20 -16.04 -7.97
C VAL A 799 7.03 -17.01 -9.12
N ALA A 800 6.00 -16.82 -9.95
CA ALA A 800 5.72 -17.72 -11.07
C ALA A 800 5.06 -17.01 -12.25
N ALA A 801 5.31 -17.54 -13.45
CA ALA A 801 4.47 -17.33 -14.62
C ALA A 801 3.49 -18.49 -14.73
N TYR A 802 2.25 -18.22 -15.13
CA TYR A 802 1.24 -19.26 -15.33
C TYR A 802 0.30 -18.94 -16.50
N ARG A 803 -0.40 -19.98 -16.96
CA ARG A 803 -1.36 -19.93 -18.07
C ARG A 803 -2.78 -20.03 -17.51
N THR A 804 -3.65 -19.15 -18.00
CA THR A 804 -5.08 -19.12 -17.68
C THR A 804 -5.92 -19.85 -18.71
N ASP A 805 -5.51 -19.83 -19.99
CA ASP A 805 -6.10 -20.64 -21.06
C ASP A 805 -5.28 -21.91 -21.27
N ARG A 806 -5.94 -23.06 -21.31
CA ARG A 806 -5.30 -24.36 -21.54
C ARG A 806 -4.86 -24.57 -22.99
N ASN A 807 -5.44 -23.82 -23.92
CA ASN A 807 -5.16 -23.92 -25.35
C ASN A 807 -4.11 -22.89 -25.81
N ASP A 808 -3.79 -21.89 -24.98
CA ASP A 808 -2.73 -20.92 -25.27
C ASP A 808 -1.40 -21.40 -24.67
N ALA A 809 -0.40 -21.63 -25.52
CA ALA A 809 0.94 -22.01 -25.08
C ALA A 809 1.70 -20.84 -24.41
N ARG A 810 1.25 -19.60 -24.62
CA ARG A 810 1.88 -18.40 -24.05
C ARG A 810 1.60 -18.31 -22.56
N TRP A 811 2.58 -17.79 -21.82
CA TRP A 811 2.40 -17.38 -20.44
C TRP A 811 1.51 -16.14 -20.40
N THR A 812 0.37 -16.20 -19.72
CA THR A 812 -0.60 -15.09 -19.71
C THR A 812 -0.48 -14.23 -18.47
N LYS A 813 -0.14 -14.82 -17.32
CA LYS A 813 -0.07 -14.12 -16.04
C LYS A 813 1.26 -14.34 -15.32
N ALA A 814 1.67 -13.35 -14.52
CA ALA A 814 2.73 -13.47 -13.54
C ALA A 814 2.19 -13.20 -12.13
N ILE A 815 2.64 -13.98 -11.14
CA ILE A 815 2.26 -13.84 -9.73
C ILE A 815 3.50 -13.75 -8.85
N GLY A 816 3.50 -12.81 -7.92
CA GLY A 816 4.50 -12.67 -6.88
C GLY A 816 3.86 -12.77 -5.50
N VAL A 817 4.41 -13.63 -4.64
CA VAL A 817 3.93 -13.84 -3.27
C VAL A 817 5.06 -13.72 -2.26
N LEU A 818 4.83 -12.89 -1.24
CA LEU A 818 5.68 -12.76 -0.06
C LEU A 818 4.86 -13.13 1.19
N THR A 819 5.46 -13.90 2.09
CA THR A 819 4.85 -14.27 3.36
C THR A 819 5.80 -14.06 4.53
N GLU A 820 5.31 -13.55 5.66
CA GLU A 820 6.00 -13.68 6.96
C GLU A 820 5.55 -14.99 7.62
N ARG A 821 6.49 -15.90 7.84
CA ARG A 821 6.20 -17.22 8.45
C ARG A 821 5.67 -17.09 9.87
N ASN A 822 4.85 -18.06 10.27
CA ASN A 822 4.37 -18.20 11.65
C ASN A 822 5.15 -19.24 12.44
N TRP A 823 4.92 -19.29 13.75
CA TRP A 823 5.52 -20.23 14.69
C TRP A 823 4.53 -21.35 15.03
N ILE A 824 5.04 -22.56 15.14
CA ILE A 824 4.27 -23.74 15.58
C ILE A 824 4.03 -23.60 17.08
N ALA A 825 2.76 -23.64 17.52
CA ALA A 825 2.37 -23.38 18.90
C ALA A 825 3.05 -24.34 19.90
N ASP A 826 3.04 -25.65 19.59
CA ASP A 826 3.53 -26.68 20.51
C ASP A 826 5.05 -26.68 20.69
N THR A 827 5.79 -26.38 19.61
CA THR A 827 7.27 -26.45 19.63
C THR A 827 7.92 -25.08 19.79
N GLY A 828 7.16 -24.01 19.59
CA GLY A 828 7.68 -22.65 19.48
C GLY A 828 8.70 -22.48 18.35
N ARG A 829 8.80 -23.40 17.37
CA ARG A 829 9.74 -23.30 16.24
C ARG A 829 9.06 -22.66 15.03
N ILE A 830 9.86 -22.00 14.19
CA ILE A 830 9.34 -21.37 12.97
C ILE A 830 8.87 -22.45 11.99
N HIS A 831 7.70 -22.23 11.37
CA HIS A 831 7.18 -23.14 10.36
C HIS A 831 8.07 -23.12 9.11
N GLY A 832 8.47 -24.30 8.65
CA GLY A 832 9.34 -24.45 7.48
C GLY A 832 10.66 -23.70 7.61
N ALA A 833 11.42 -23.96 8.68
CA ALA A 833 12.75 -23.40 8.91
C ALA A 833 13.68 -23.64 7.69
N GLY A 834 14.38 -22.60 7.23
CA GLY A 834 15.13 -22.67 5.97
C GLY A 834 14.29 -23.20 4.80
N ASP A 835 14.86 -24.09 4.00
CA ASP A 835 14.17 -24.75 2.88
C ASP A 835 13.47 -26.07 3.27
N HIS A 836 13.28 -26.33 4.57
CA HIS A 836 12.54 -27.48 5.05
C HIS A 836 11.02 -27.23 5.03
N GLY A 837 10.25 -28.30 4.83
CA GLY A 837 8.78 -28.27 4.80
C GLY A 837 8.20 -27.54 3.58
N PRO A 838 6.86 -27.42 3.49
CA PRO A 838 6.22 -26.70 2.40
C PRO A 838 6.44 -25.19 2.53
N ASN A 839 6.57 -24.54 1.38
CA ASN A 839 6.70 -23.08 1.29
C ASN A 839 5.30 -22.45 1.19
N PRO A 840 4.81 -21.73 2.22
CA PRO A 840 3.47 -21.16 2.21
C PRO A 840 3.25 -20.10 1.13
N ALA A 841 4.29 -19.38 0.68
CA ALA A 841 4.15 -18.45 -0.44
C ALA A 841 3.85 -19.18 -1.76
N ALA A 842 4.44 -20.37 -1.96
CA ALA A 842 4.17 -21.20 -3.12
C ALA A 842 2.77 -21.83 -3.04
N GLU A 843 2.33 -22.24 -1.85
CA GLU A 843 0.96 -22.74 -1.66
C GLU A 843 -0.08 -21.67 -2.02
N ILE A 844 0.07 -20.44 -1.50
CA ILE A 844 -0.82 -19.31 -1.79
C ILE A 844 -0.86 -19.02 -3.29
N ALA A 845 0.30 -18.96 -3.95
CA ALA A 845 0.36 -18.71 -5.38
C ALA A 845 -0.33 -19.79 -6.20
N MET A 846 -0.16 -21.07 -5.85
CA MET A 846 -0.79 -22.19 -6.54
C MET A 846 -2.30 -22.22 -6.29
N GLN A 847 -2.78 -21.90 -5.08
CA GLN A 847 -4.21 -21.77 -4.81
C GLN A 847 -4.86 -20.70 -5.71
N ILE A 848 -4.23 -19.52 -5.82
CA ILE A 848 -4.74 -18.42 -6.63
C ILE A 848 -4.67 -18.76 -8.12
N ALA A 849 -3.49 -19.14 -8.61
CA ALA A 849 -3.27 -19.41 -10.02
C ALA A 849 -4.12 -20.58 -10.53
N ALA A 850 -4.28 -21.64 -9.74
CA ALA A 850 -5.09 -22.79 -10.10
C ALA A 850 -6.58 -22.47 -10.15
N ARG A 851 -7.09 -21.65 -9.24
CA ARG A 851 -8.51 -21.25 -9.24
C ARG A 851 -8.80 -20.26 -10.36
N HIS A 852 -7.88 -19.32 -10.58
CA HIS A 852 -7.97 -18.39 -11.70
C HIS A 852 -7.94 -19.12 -13.06
N ALA A 853 -7.10 -20.14 -13.20
CA ALA A 853 -7.03 -20.95 -14.42
C ALA A 853 -8.01 -22.14 -14.46
N GLY A 854 -8.93 -22.24 -13.49
CA GLY A 854 -9.98 -23.28 -13.46
C GLY A 854 -9.49 -24.73 -13.23
N TYR A 855 -8.30 -24.92 -12.66
CA TYR A 855 -7.82 -26.23 -12.17
C TYR A 855 -8.35 -26.58 -10.78
N LEU A 856 -8.75 -25.58 -10.00
CA LEU A 856 -9.45 -25.72 -8.72
C LEU A 856 -10.77 -24.92 -8.79
N PRO A 857 -11.81 -25.32 -8.05
CA PRO A 857 -13.08 -24.59 -8.03
C PRO A 857 -12.88 -23.17 -7.47
N GLY A 858 -13.61 -22.18 -7.98
CA GLY A 858 -13.50 -20.77 -7.55
C GLY A 858 -13.99 -20.50 -6.12
N GLY A 859 -14.69 -21.46 -5.50
CA GLY A 859 -15.37 -21.25 -4.22
C GLY A 859 -16.61 -20.39 -4.41
N ASP A 860 -17.65 -21.00 -4.99
CA ASP A 860 -19.07 -20.64 -4.85
C ASP A 860 -19.88 -21.83 -5.41
N LYS A 861 -20.25 -22.73 -4.51
CA LYS A 861 -21.33 -23.72 -4.65
C LYS A 861 -22.08 -23.78 -3.34
#